data_AF-A0A2N3I9Z3-F1
#
_entry.id   AF-A0A2N3I9Z3-F1
#
_cell.length_a   1.000
_cell.length_b   1.000
_cell.length_c   1.000
_cell.angle_alpha   90.00
_cell.angle_beta   90.00
_cell.angle_gamma   90.00
#
_symmetry.space_group_name_H-M   'P 1'
#
loop_
_entity.id
_entity.type
_entity.pdbx_description
1 polymer ?
#
loop_
_entity_poly.entity_id
_entity_poly.type
_entity_poly.pdbx_seq_one_letter_code
_entity_poly.pdbx_strand_id
1 'polypeptide(L)'
;MHLRKSAIFGSIISFFVTIIIPIYIWGFQMPLETLLKSLGTAWFILLFPQFLPQPSKSTWWRTYSLQSIYLLFSLASLGFLKRYAEWIGFLSWIVALVGLLVGILTWGVVLSQRTFPLKKIAGYAFLALLVGSYLLGHIYKFAFSPILLENFSALNLPYTYLDTVYHSACAKMFQTYEVFTTGLDGVVPMNYNVFTHWLNGHLAYFSEIPIHQYYNITYPIIFFAFWIFAFLELIQRFYEFFANQKQNSNKILPTSFWFWIFFLCFLFPVPDNIYTRGLLGLHFIQSHTYVVALALFFAFIETLIIVWKRVEKLNQWFIWVYFPLASFILGTAHVAIVVAITAGAGYWFLRKNLFKKWYYWFWILLMLANLVICYLFTAETTPFSSQEKSYEGRIEWFHFFRQEHFEAFNFWIVFYGTLYLVTFLYLWNEKISFQHWLRRTDTILIELLWIVALAGIAPNIVLALFGGTGMYFLSIQRFIAAALLLAYFPFIPSLRFVFWKWLKYPVFIGIALLMYMMYRNNFNDSWEANFQARKKIMQINDFSWKATHYLENLFQPQHPDWHKAKKLFSDSLQIKLQRNSYYQFAQKIAELDKLPVSEKKEALLYIPFHKLHFPQWETELATQDGMFLVGISGMALLSGLPHPKYPVGAYGYGYYDHSLREKTWTQGFSIDELKKLTLQKGFKYLYIYQPEKQNFEKIICSEPAK
;
A
#
# COMPACT_ATOMS: atom_id res chain seq x y z
N MET A 1 -31.45 5.96 8.17
CA MET A 1 -30.12 5.73 7.56
C MET A 1 -29.53 4.46 8.13
N HIS A 2 -29.21 3.46 7.30
CA HIS A 2 -28.54 2.24 7.76
C HIS A 2 -27.03 2.45 7.72
N LEU A 3 -26.46 2.90 8.83
CA LEU A 3 -25.02 3.11 8.91
C LEU A 3 -24.27 1.78 8.92
N ARG A 4 -23.24 1.69 8.07
CA ARG A 4 -22.38 0.51 7.94
C ARG A 4 -21.29 0.57 9.00
N LYS A 5 -21.25 -0.44 9.88
CA LYS A 5 -20.26 -0.56 10.96
C LYS A 5 -18.82 -0.60 10.46
N SER A 6 -18.60 -1.25 9.32
CA SER A 6 -17.32 -1.32 8.58
C SER A 6 -16.79 0.08 8.24
N ALA A 7 -17.65 0.91 7.64
CA ALA A 7 -17.31 2.27 7.23
C ALA A 7 -17.06 3.19 8.43
N ILE A 8 -17.88 3.06 9.49
CA ILE A 8 -17.63 3.72 10.78
C ILE A 8 -16.25 3.32 11.30
N PHE A 9 -15.95 2.02 11.41
CA PHE A 9 -14.66 1.54 11.92
C PHE A 9 -13.48 2.04 11.08
N GLY A 10 -13.57 1.98 9.74
CA GLY A 10 -12.57 2.55 8.84
C GLY A 10 -12.36 4.05 9.08
N SER A 11 -13.44 4.83 9.28
CA SER A 11 -13.35 6.27 9.56
C SER A 11 -12.66 6.59 10.91
N ILE A 12 -12.80 5.72 11.91
CA ILE A 12 -12.06 5.86 13.18
C ILE A 12 -10.57 5.62 12.95
N ILE A 13 -10.22 4.62 12.14
CA ILE A 13 -8.83 4.32 11.82
C ILE A 13 -8.18 5.49 11.11
N SER A 14 -8.81 6.04 10.07
CA SER A 14 -8.26 7.21 9.36
C SER A 14 -8.09 8.40 10.31
N PHE A 15 -9.02 8.61 11.26
CA PHE A 15 -8.91 9.65 12.29
C PHE A 15 -7.72 9.44 13.23
N PHE A 16 -7.55 8.25 13.81
CA PHE A 16 -6.40 7.99 14.70
C PHE A 16 -5.07 8.01 13.97
N VAL A 17 -5.00 7.48 12.75
CA VAL A 17 -3.81 7.58 11.90
C VAL A 17 -3.47 9.06 11.69
N THR A 18 -4.46 9.91 11.42
CA THR A 18 -4.28 11.36 11.27
C THR A 18 -3.78 12.04 12.55
N ILE A 19 -4.22 11.59 13.74
CA ILE A 19 -3.76 12.14 15.03
C ILE A 19 -2.34 11.70 15.39
N ILE A 20 -1.98 10.45 15.06
CA ILE A 20 -0.67 9.89 15.41
C ILE A 20 0.43 10.55 14.59
N ILE A 21 0.19 10.90 13.33
CA ILE A 21 1.19 11.49 12.44
C ILE A 21 1.81 12.80 13.01
N PRO A 22 1.02 13.79 13.47
CA PRO A 22 1.53 14.96 14.19
C PRO A 22 2.50 14.65 15.33
N ILE A 23 2.29 13.53 16.03
CA ILE A 23 3.18 13.11 17.13
C ILE A 23 4.57 12.75 16.59
N TYR A 24 4.64 12.03 15.46
CA TYR A 24 5.91 11.69 14.80
C TYR A 24 6.63 12.92 14.21
N ILE A 25 5.87 13.92 13.75
CA ILE A 25 6.40 15.14 13.11
C ILE A 25 6.70 16.25 14.14
N TRP A 26 6.29 16.11 15.40
CA TRP A 26 6.42 17.18 16.40
C TRP A 26 7.84 17.77 16.46
N GLY A 27 7.99 19.10 16.34
CA GLY A 27 9.29 19.78 16.28
C GLY A 27 9.80 20.02 14.86
N PHE A 28 9.10 19.51 13.85
CA PHE A 28 9.22 19.87 12.44
C PHE A 28 8.00 20.65 11.95
N GLN A 29 8.04 21.15 10.72
CA GLN A 29 6.91 21.84 10.09
C GLN A 29 5.71 20.89 9.93
N MET A 30 4.59 21.21 10.59
CA MET A 30 3.38 20.39 10.55
C MET A 30 2.59 20.64 9.24
N PRO A 31 2.34 19.61 8.42
CA PRO A 31 1.57 19.74 7.19
C PRO A 31 0.06 19.64 7.49
N LEU A 32 -0.48 20.60 8.26
CA LEU A 32 -1.87 20.57 8.74
C LEU A 32 -2.89 20.49 7.58
N GLU A 33 -2.66 21.25 6.52
CA GLU A 33 -3.48 21.20 5.30
C GLU A 33 -3.52 19.79 4.72
N THR A 34 -2.35 19.16 4.53
CA THR A 34 -2.22 17.78 4.04
C THR A 34 -3.03 16.82 4.90
N LEU A 35 -2.93 16.93 6.23
CA LEU A 35 -3.66 16.07 7.17
C LEU A 35 -5.17 16.24 7.05
N LEU A 36 -5.68 17.47 7.02
CA LEU A 36 -7.11 17.76 6.91
C LEU A 36 -7.68 17.33 5.57
N LYS A 37 -6.99 17.63 4.46
CA LYS A 37 -7.39 17.17 3.11
C LYS A 37 -7.41 15.65 3.03
N SER A 38 -6.41 14.98 3.60
CA SER A 38 -6.31 13.52 3.61
C SER A 38 -7.44 12.87 4.42
N LEU A 39 -7.72 13.38 5.62
CA LEU A 39 -8.79 12.88 6.48
C LEU A 39 -10.17 13.10 5.83
N GLY A 40 -10.42 14.31 5.33
CA GLY A 40 -11.66 14.64 4.63
C GLY A 40 -11.88 13.75 3.40
N THR A 41 -10.85 13.56 2.58
CA THR A 41 -10.91 12.67 1.41
C THR A 41 -11.16 11.21 1.82
N ALA A 42 -10.47 10.71 2.85
CA ALA A 42 -10.70 9.36 3.37
C ALA A 42 -12.16 9.17 3.81
N TRP A 43 -12.70 10.12 4.59
CA TRP A 43 -14.09 10.06 5.03
C TRP A 43 -15.09 10.22 3.89
N PHE A 44 -14.79 11.03 2.88
CA PHE A 44 -15.62 11.11 1.67
C PHE A 44 -15.71 9.74 0.98
N ILE A 45 -14.57 9.08 0.73
CA ILE A 45 -14.53 7.75 0.09
C ILE A 45 -15.28 6.71 0.92
N LEU A 46 -15.09 6.70 2.25
CA LEU A 46 -15.63 5.67 3.14
C LEU A 46 -17.12 5.87 3.50
N LEU A 47 -17.54 7.11 3.74
CA LEU A 47 -18.82 7.42 4.36
C LEU A 47 -19.87 7.94 3.36
N PHE A 48 -19.46 8.65 2.30
CA PHE A 48 -20.40 9.19 1.30
C PHE A 48 -21.30 8.12 0.64
N PRO A 49 -20.83 6.89 0.33
CA PRO A 49 -21.69 5.83 -0.20
C PRO A 49 -22.93 5.51 0.66
N GLN A 50 -22.90 5.82 1.95
CA GLN A 50 -24.04 5.60 2.87
C GLN A 50 -25.19 6.61 2.67
N PHE A 51 -24.93 7.71 1.98
CA PHE A 51 -25.90 8.75 1.66
C PHE A 51 -26.50 8.57 0.25
N LEU A 52 -25.91 7.68 -0.57
CA LEU A 52 -26.44 7.36 -1.89
C LEU A 52 -27.70 6.47 -1.76
N PRO A 53 -28.74 6.69 -2.60
CA PRO A 53 -29.93 5.84 -2.63
C PRO A 53 -29.56 4.37 -2.89
N GLN A 54 -29.92 3.50 -1.95
CA GLN A 54 -29.69 2.06 -2.07
C GLN A 54 -30.96 1.39 -2.61
N PRO A 55 -30.86 0.59 -3.69
CA PRO A 55 -32.03 -0.12 -4.20
C PRO A 55 -32.51 -1.16 -3.17
N SER A 56 -33.82 -1.38 -3.09
CA SER A 56 -34.42 -2.41 -2.21
C SER A 56 -33.83 -3.81 -2.46
N LYS A 57 -33.39 -4.07 -3.70
CA LYS A 57 -32.65 -5.26 -4.10
C LYS A 57 -31.19 -4.89 -4.40
N SER A 58 -30.25 -5.39 -3.59
CA SER A 58 -28.79 -5.26 -3.83
C SER A 58 -28.35 -5.68 -5.24
N THR A 59 -28.10 -4.71 -6.12
CA THR A 59 -27.49 -4.95 -7.44
C THR A 59 -25.98 -5.06 -7.29
N TRP A 60 -25.33 -5.95 -8.04
CA TRP A 60 -23.89 -6.17 -7.93
C TRP A 60 -23.07 -4.90 -8.14
N TRP A 61 -23.52 -3.97 -8.99
CA TRP A 61 -22.82 -2.72 -9.28
C TRP A 61 -23.06 -1.59 -8.25
N ARG A 62 -23.81 -1.85 -7.17
CA ARG A 62 -24.15 -0.84 -6.13
C ARG A 62 -23.80 -1.33 -4.72
N THR A 63 -22.70 -2.08 -4.57
CA THR A 63 -22.17 -2.34 -3.23
C THR A 63 -21.49 -1.09 -2.66
N TYR A 64 -21.41 -0.99 -1.33
CA TYR A 64 -20.72 0.14 -0.70
C TYR A 64 -19.23 0.17 -1.06
N SER A 65 -18.57 -0.99 -1.10
CA SER A 65 -17.16 -1.08 -1.51
C SER A 65 -16.97 -0.61 -2.94
N LEU A 66 -17.84 -1.03 -3.86
CA LEU A 66 -17.72 -0.64 -5.27
C LEU A 66 -18.08 0.83 -5.51
N GLN A 67 -19.06 1.38 -4.78
CA GLN A 67 -19.32 2.82 -4.76
C GLN A 67 -18.11 3.61 -4.25
N SER A 68 -17.42 3.11 -3.22
CA SER A 68 -16.18 3.72 -2.72
C SER A 68 -15.07 3.68 -3.78
N ILE A 69 -14.95 2.58 -4.54
CA ILE A 69 -14.02 2.48 -5.69
C ILE A 69 -14.40 3.47 -6.79
N TYR A 70 -15.68 3.61 -7.11
CA TYR A 70 -16.13 4.61 -8.10
C TYR A 70 -15.77 6.02 -7.67
N LEU A 71 -15.96 6.37 -6.39
CA LEU A 71 -15.52 7.66 -5.86
C LEU A 71 -14.01 7.82 -5.98
N LEU A 72 -13.23 6.82 -5.55
CA LEU A 72 -11.77 6.81 -5.67
C LEU A 72 -11.31 7.04 -7.12
N PHE A 73 -11.89 6.33 -8.09
CA PHE A 73 -11.56 6.47 -9.52
C PHE A 73 -12.03 7.80 -10.08
N SER A 74 -13.17 8.33 -9.59
CA SER A 74 -13.66 9.66 -9.98
C SER A 74 -12.70 10.75 -9.50
N LEU A 75 -12.21 10.68 -8.26
CA LEU A 75 -11.22 11.63 -7.73
C LEU A 75 -9.90 11.54 -8.49
N ALA A 76 -9.42 10.33 -8.81
CA ALA A 76 -8.24 10.17 -9.66
C ALA A 76 -8.48 10.72 -11.07
N SER A 77 -9.67 10.53 -11.65
CA SER A 77 -10.02 11.08 -12.96
C SER A 77 -10.09 12.62 -12.93
N LEU A 78 -10.60 13.22 -11.85
CA LEU A 78 -10.53 14.68 -11.65
C LEU A 78 -9.08 15.14 -11.54
N GLY A 79 -8.21 14.39 -10.86
CA GLY A 79 -6.77 14.63 -10.89
C GLY A 79 -6.20 14.61 -12.29
N PHE A 80 -6.57 13.62 -13.11
CA PHE A 80 -6.19 13.60 -14.53
C PHE A 80 -6.69 14.86 -15.26
N LEU A 81 -7.94 15.27 -15.06
CA LEU A 81 -8.55 16.41 -15.75
C LEU A 81 -7.97 17.77 -15.31
N LYS A 82 -7.46 17.89 -14.08
CA LYS A 82 -6.85 19.12 -13.55
C LYS A 82 -5.77 19.69 -14.48
N ARG A 83 -5.05 18.85 -15.23
CA ARG A 83 -4.03 19.29 -16.18
C ARG A 83 -4.58 20.20 -17.29
N TYR A 84 -5.86 20.07 -17.62
CA TYR A 84 -6.54 20.86 -18.65
C TYR A 84 -7.33 22.04 -18.05
N ALA A 85 -7.55 22.01 -16.73
CA ALA A 85 -8.44 22.94 -16.04
C ALA A 85 -7.98 23.10 -14.59
N GLU A 86 -7.14 24.11 -14.32
CA GLU A 86 -6.52 24.34 -13.01
C GLU A 86 -7.54 24.52 -11.89
N TRP A 87 -8.72 25.09 -12.18
CA TRP A 87 -9.81 25.27 -11.22
C TRP A 87 -10.31 23.95 -10.59
N ILE A 88 -10.06 22.80 -11.21
CA ILE A 88 -10.37 21.49 -10.62
C ILE A 88 -9.60 21.26 -9.32
N GLY A 89 -8.43 21.88 -9.13
CA GLY A 89 -7.69 21.86 -7.86
C GLY A 89 -8.53 22.35 -6.67
N PHE A 90 -9.39 23.35 -6.88
CA PHE A 90 -10.31 23.86 -5.86
C PHE A 90 -11.35 22.82 -5.41
N LEU A 91 -11.76 21.90 -6.30
CA LEU A 91 -12.69 20.83 -5.95
C LEU A 91 -12.11 19.88 -4.89
N SER A 92 -10.79 19.82 -4.74
CA SER A 92 -10.15 18.98 -3.73
C SER A 92 -10.49 19.45 -2.31
N TRP A 93 -10.55 20.76 -2.08
CA TRP A 93 -11.02 21.34 -0.82
C TRP A 93 -12.51 21.06 -0.61
N ILE A 94 -13.33 21.18 -1.65
CA ILE A 94 -14.76 20.85 -1.55
C ILE A 94 -14.95 19.40 -1.13
N VAL A 95 -14.25 18.46 -1.78
CA VAL A 95 -14.30 17.03 -1.43
C VAL A 95 -13.86 16.79 0.01
N ALA A 96 -12.76 17.42 0.44
CA ALA A 96 -12.29 17.30 1.82
C ALA A 96 -13.32 17.85 2.84
N LEU A 97 -13.87 19.04 2.60
CA LEU A 97 -14.87 19.66 3.46
C LEU A 97 -16.18 18.87 3.52
N VAL A 98 -16.67 18.40 2.37
CA VAL A 98 -17.85 17.52 2.29
C VAL A 98 -17.58 16.23 3.05
N GLY A 99 -16.41 15.61 2.88
CA GLY A 99 -16.03 14.42 3.63
C GLY A 99 -15.97 14.63 5.14
N LEU A 100 -15.40 15.75 5.60
CA LEU A 100 -15.40 16.15 7.01
C LEU A 100 -16.82 16.35 7.54
N LEU A 101 -17.67 17.09 6.82
CA LEU A 101 -19.07 17.31 7.18
C LEU A 101 -19.84 16.00 7.26
N VAL A 102 -19.70 15.14 6.24
CA VAL A 102 -20.31 13.80 6.19
C VAL A 102 -19.86 12.96 7.38
N GLY A 103 -18.58 13.03 7.75
CA GLY A 103 -18.05 12.37 8.94
C GLY A 103 -18.70 12.87 10.22
N ILE A 104 -18.73 14.20 10.43
CA ILE A 104 -19.36 14.82 11.61
C ILE A 104 -20.84 14.42 11.71
N LEU A 105 -21.59 14.50 10.60
CA LEU A 105 -23.01 14.11 10.57
C LEU A 105 -23.19 12.62 10.86
N THR A 106 -22.37 11.76 10.27
CA THR A 106 -22.40 10.32 10.52
C THR A 106 -22.14 10.02 11.99
N TRP A 107 -21.11 10.62 12.59
CA TRP A 107 -20.79 10.45 14.00
C TRP A 107 -21.84 11.04 14.94
N GLY A 108 -22.45 12.19 14.58
CA GLY A 108 -23.58 12.75 15.30
C GLY A 108 -24.79 11.81 15.32
N VAL A 109 -25.06 11.12 14.21
CA VAL A 109 -26.09 10.07 14.14
C VAL A 109 -25.70 8.84 14.97
N VAL A 110 -24.45 8.39 14.91
CA VAL A 110 -23.99 7.25 15.73
C VAL A 110 -24.11 7.55 17.23
N LEU A 111 -23.73 8.75 17.65
CA LEU A 111 -23.77 9.19 19.05
C LEU A 111 -25.19 9.44 19.55
N SER A 112 -26.11 9.90 18.69
CA SER A 112 -27.51 10.11 19.07
C SER A 112 -28.34 8.83 19.10
N GLN A 113 -27.91 7.78 18.39
CA GLN A 113 -28.58 6.49 18.40
C GLN A 113 -28.35 5.74 19.71
N ARG A 114 -29.42 5.54 20.50
CA ARG A 114 -29.40 4.71 21.72
C ARG A 114 -28.90 3.27 21.49
N THR A 115 -28.93 2.78 20.25
CA THR A 115 -28.46 1.44 19.86
C THR A 115 -26.93 1.28 19.90
N PHE A 116 -26.17 2.40 19.91
CA PHE A 116 -24.73 2.43 20.04
C PHE A 116 -24.34 3.02 21.41
N PRO A 117 -24.38 2.23 22.51
CA PRO A 117 -23.96 2.71 23.81
C PRO A 117 -22.50 3.18 23.76
N LEU A 118 -22.20 4.24 24.49
CA LEU A 118 -20.87 4.87 24.55
C LEU A 118 -19.74 3.85 24.78
N LYS A 119 -19.99 2.81 25.59
CA LYS A 119 -19.05 1.70 25.83
C LYS A 119 -18.64 0.95 24.55
N LYS A 120 -19.57 0.73 23.61
CA LYS A 120 -19.25 0.08 22.32
C LYS A 120 -18.46 1.02 21.41
N ILE A 121 -18.81 2.31 21.41
CA ILE A 121 -18.08 3.34 20.65
C ILE A 121 -16.64 3.43 21.17
N ALA A 122 -16.46 3.52 22.49
CA ALA A 122 -15.15 3.51 23.13
C ALA A 122 -14.37 2.22 22.82
N GLY A 123 -15.03 1.06 22.80
CA GLY A 123 -14.42 -0.21 22.39
C GLY A 123 -13.95 -0.20 20.93
N TYR A 124 -14.75 0.31 20.00
CA TYR A 124 -14.34 0.48 18.60
C TYR A 124 -13.22 1.51 18.45
N ALA A 125 -13.27 2.60 19.21
CA ALA A 125 -12.22 3.61 19.22
C ALA A 125 -10.90 3.03 19.71
N PHE A 126 -10.90 2.32 20.84
CA PHE A 126 -9.71 1.65 21.36
C PHE A 126 -9.15 0.64 20.35
N LEU A 127 -10.01 -0.15 19.73
CA LEU A 127 -9.60 -1.14 18.73
C LEU A 127 -9.03 -0.50 17.47
N ALA A 128 -9.67 0.55 16.96
CA ALA A 128 -9.21 1.29 15.79
C ALA A 128 -7.91 2.03 16.08
N LEU A 129 -7.73 2.57 17.29
CA LEU A 129 -6.47 3.15 17.74
C LEU A 129 -5.39 2.08 17.71
N LEU A 130 -5.62 0.92 18.33
CA LEU A 130 -4.66 -0.18 18.40
C LEU A 130 -4.27 -0.70 17.00
N VAL A 131 -5.25 -0.90 16.11
CA VAL A 131 -4.99 -1.32 14.73
C VAL A 131 -4.26 -0.22 13.97
N GLY A 132 -4.76 1.02 14.01
CA GLY A 132 -4.17 2.15 13.29
C GLY A 132 -2.73 2.45 13.72
N SER A 133 -2.46 2.47 15.02
CA SER A 133 -1.11 2.68 15.56
C SER A 133 -0.19 1.50 15.26
N TYR A 134 -0.70 0.26 15.27
CA TYR A 134 0.08 -0.91 14.88
C TYR A 134 0.46 -0.88 13.40
N LEU A 135 -0.49 -0.59 12.49
CA LEU A 135 -0.23 -0.46 11.06
C LEU A 135 0.79 0.66 10.80
N LEU A 136 0.64 1.82 11.47
CA LEU A 136 1.57 2.95 11.39
C LEU A 136 2.97 2.64 11.97
N GLY A 137 3.05 1.95 13.10
CA GLY A 137 4.36 1.55 13.66
C GLY A 137 5.08 0.57 12.73
N HIS A 138 4.35 -0.38 12.16
CA HIS A 138 4.93 -1.36 11.24
C HIS A 138 5.40 -0.72 9.94
N ILE A 139 4.57 0.14 9.34
CA ILE A 139 4.90 0.79 8.07
C ILE A 139 6.07 1.77 8.22
N TYR A 140 6.14 2.53 9.34
CA TYR A 140 7.22 3.47 9.60
C TYR A 140 8.54 2.82 10.02
N LYS A 141 8.50 1.58 10.48
CA LYS A 141 9.70 0.78 10.70
C LYS A 141 10.40 0.41 9.39
N PHE A 142 9.66 0.14 8.32
CA PHE A 142 10.18 -0.59 7.16
C PHE A 142 10.16 0.11 5.82
N ALA A 143 9.24 1.04 5.58
CA ALA A 143 9.09 1.60 4.23
C ALA A 143 8.79 3.10 4.21
N PHE A 144 8.19 3.65 5.27
CA PHE A 144 7.62 5.00 5.23
C PHE A 144 8.20 5.86 6.35
N SER A 145 8.16 7.16 6.18
CA SER A 145 8.47 8.10 7.24
C SER A 145 7.68 9.39 7.04
N PRO A 146 6.87 9.81 8.01
CA PRO A 146 6.20 11.10 7.94
C PRO A 146 7.21 12.26 7.99
N ILE A 147 8.47 11.96 8.32
CA ILE A 147 9.62 12.88 8.32
C ILE A 147 10.65 12.45 7.25
N LEU A 148 10.18 11.99 6.08
CA LEU A 148 11.06 11.45 5.03
C LEU A 148 12.18 12.43 4.65
N LEU A 149 11.84 13.70 4.40
CA LEU A 149 12.80 14.73 3.99
C LEU A 149 13.85 15.00 5.09
N GLU A 150 13.42 14.99 6.35
CA GLU A 150 14.26 15.12 7.53
C GLU A 150 15.22 13.93 7.65
N ASN A 151 14.72 12.71 7.41
CA ASN A 151 15.53 11.49 7.47
C ASN A 151 16.65 11.48 6.40
N PHE A 152 16.35 11.94 5.18
CA PHE A 152 17.37 12.12 4.14
C PHE A 152 18.44 13.14 4.57
N SER A 153 18.02 14.23 5.20
CA SER A 153 18.91 15.28 5.70
C SER A 153 19.76 14.83 6.89
N ALA A 154 19.24 13.86 7.67
CA ALA A 154 19.87 13.29 8.84
C ALA A 154 20.83 12.13 8.52
N LEU A 155 21.11 11.78 7.24
CA LEU A 155 22.11 10.78 6.87
C LEU A 155 21.86 9.36 7.47
N ASN A 156 20.65 9.06 7.94
CA ASN A 156 20.29 7.79 8.59
C ASN A 156 19.14 7.17 7.83
N LEU A 157 19.38 6.81 6.58
CA LEU A 157 18.43 5.97 5.86
C LEU A 157 18.91 4.52 6.03
N PRO A 158 18.05 3.63 6.51
CA PRO A 158 18.19 2.24 6.13
C PRO A 158 17.81 2.10 4.65
N TYR A 159 18.20 0.98 4.02
CA TYR A 159 17.75 0.60 2.66
C TYR A 159 16.20 0.55 2.50
N THR A 160 15.47 0.71 3.61
CA THR A 160 14.02 0.65 3.79
C THR A 160 13.23 1.61 2.93
N TYR A 161 13.75 2.79 2.56
CA TYR A 161 12.94 3.81 1.86
C TYR A 161 12.91 3.67 0.33
N LEU A 162 13.68 2.74 -0.24
CA LEU A 162 13.82 2.57 -1.68
C LEU A 162 12.46 2.34 -2.38
N ASP A 163 11.58 1.54 -1.78
CA ASP A 163 10.25 1.26 -2.33
C ASP A 163 9.39 2.53 -2.43
N THR A 164 9.37 3.33 -1.36
CA THR A 164 8.59 4.57 -1.30
C THR A 164 9.11 5.63 -2.28
N VAL A 165 10.43 5.80 -2.41
CA VAL A 165 10.99 6.76 -3.37
C VAL A 165 10.81 6.28 -4.80
N TYR A 166 10.90 4.98 -5.06
CA TYR A 166 10.60 4.38 -6.35
C TYR A 166 9.13 4.66 -6.74
N HIS A 167 8.18 4.36 -5.85
CA HIS A 167 6.77 4.58 -6.14
C HIS A 167 6.44 6.06 -6.30
N SER A 168 7.07 6.93 -5.51
CA SER A 168 6.97 8.38 -5.63
C SER A 168 7.48 8.87 -6.99
N ALA A 169 8.66 8.41 -7.43
CA ALA A 169 9.24 8.77 -8.72
C ALA A 169 8.33 8.35 -9.88
N CYS A 170 7.90 7.08 -9.92
CA CYS A 170 7.01 6.57 -10.97
C CYS A 170 5.68 7.32 -11.05
N ALA A 171 5.02 7.53 -9.90
CA ALA A 171 3.77 8.28 -9.85
C ALA A 171 3.98 9.74 -10.29
N LYS A 172 5.12 10.34 -9.96
CA LYS A 172 5.45 11.72 -10.34
C LYS A 172 5.76 11.86 -11.81
N MET A 173 6.52 10.95 -12.39
CA MET A 173 6.80 10.94 -13.82
C MET A 173 5.53 10.74 -14.62
N PHE A 174 4.58 9.94 -14.13
CA PHE A 174 3.28 9.84 -14.76
C PHE A 174 2.46 11.14 -14.67
N GLN A 175 2.51 11.86 -13.53
CA GLN A 175 1.89 13.19 -13.41
C GLN A 175 2.47 14.20 -14.42
N THR A 176 3.81 14.25 -14.54
CA THR A 176 4.48 15.24 -15.40
C THR A 176 4.48 14.83 -16.87
N TYR A 177 5.03 13.64 -17.17
CA TYR A 177 5.36 13.20 -18.53
C TYR A 177 4.34 12.22 -19.13
N GLU A 178 3.32 11.76 -18.38
CA GLU A 178 2.35 10.75 -18.83
C GLU A 178 2.97 9.39 -19.21
N VAL A 179 4.20 9.15 -18.76
CA VAL A 179 4.93 7.91 -18.95
C VAL A 179 5.27 7.33 -17.59
N PHE A 180 5.00 6.04 -17.42
CA PHE A 180 5.43 5.31 -16.24
C PHE A 180 6.94 5.08 -16.37
N THR A 181 7.73 5.72 -15.53
CA THR A 181 9.19 5.63 -15.53
C THR A 181 9.73 6.15 -14.21
N THR A 182 10.91 5.72 -13.79
CA THR A 182 11.56 6.33 -12.61
C THR A 182 12.23 7.67 -12.93
N GLY A 183 12.31 8.06 -14.21
CA GLY A 183 12.84 9.35 -14.63
C GLY A 183 14.34 9.52 -14.36
N LEU A 184 15.08 8.43 -14.15
CA LEU A 184 16.47 8.50 -13.69
C LEU A 184 17.45 8.90 -14.78
N ASP A 185 17.16 8.61 -16.03
CA ASP A 185 18.00 9.02 -17.15
C ASP A 185 17.14 9.29 -18.40
N GLY A 186 16.30 10.32 -18.27
CA GLY A 186 15.23 10.63 -19.21
C GLY A 186 13.95 9.83 -18.92
N VAL A 187 13.08 9.75 -19.91
CA VAL A 187 11.72 9.20 -19.78
C VAL A 187 11.65 7.84 -20.48
N VAL A 188 12.23 6.81 -19.87
CA VAL A 188 12.25 5.44 -20.40
C VAL A 188 11.06 4.65 -19.84
N PRO A 189 10.10 4.20 -20.67
CA PRO A 189 8.88 3.54 -20.20
C PRO A 189 9.14 2.28 -19.37
N MET A 190 8.31 2.09 -18.33
CA MET A 190 8.32 1.00 -17.39
C MET A 190 6.88 0.62 -17.01
N ASN A 191 6.51 -0.64 -17.17
CA ASN A 191 5.16 -1.17 -16.96
C ASN A 191 4.88 -1.84 -15.59
N TYR A 192 5.61 -1.51 -14.52
CA TYR A 192 5.42 -2.11 -13.18
C TYR A 192 4.33 -1.37 -12.41
N ASN A 193 3.36 -2.10 -11.84
CA ASN A 193 2.31 -1.55 -10.94
C ASN A 193 1.61 -0.27 -11.47
N VAL A 194 1.52 -0.15 -12.80
CA VAL A 194 1.04 1.00 -13.58
C VAL A 194 -0.24 1.59 -13.00
N PHE A 195 -1.23 0.75 -12.71
CA PHE A 195 -2.53 1.23 -12.25
C PHE A 195 -2.43 1.96 -10.91
N THR A 196 -1.61 1.46 -9.99
CA THR A 196 -1.44 2.10 -8.68
C THR A 196 -0.62 3.38 -8.75
N HIS A 197 0.35 3.48 -9.67
CA HIS A 197 1.07 4.74 -9.93
C HIS A 197 0.15 5.78 -10.56
N TRP A 198 -0.71 5.36 -11.51
CA TRP A 198 -1.75 6.21 -12.11
C TRP A 198 -2.69 6.75 -11.03
N LEU A 199 -3.21 5.86 -10.20
CA LEU A 199 -4.17 6.19 -9.15
C LEU A 199 -3.56 7.15 -8.11
N ASN A 200 -2.43 6.78 -7.51
CA ASN A 200 -1.79 7.59 -6.47
C ASN A 200 -1.25 8.92 -7.02
N GLY A 201 -0.68 8.89 -8.23
CA GLY A 201 -0.24 10.09 -8.94
C GLY A 201 -1.39 11.07 -9.13
N HIS A 202 -2.54 10.62 -9.64
CA HIS A 202 -3.64 11.55 -9.84
C HIS A 202 -4.38 11.95 -8.57
N LEU A 203 -4.46 11.09 -7.56
CA LEU A 203 -5.01 11.49 -6.26
C LEU A 203 -4.14 12.56 -5.60
N ALA A 204 -2.82 12.44 -5.65
CA ALA A 204 -1.89 13.44 -5.13
C ALA A 204 -1.99 14.77 -5.91
N TYR A 205 -2.09 14.71 -7.24
CA TYR A 205 -2.23 15.91 -8.08
C TYR A 205 -3.58 16.61 -7.88
N PHE A 206 -4.65 15.83 -7.70
CA PHE A 206 -5.98 16.32 -7.34
C PHE A 206 -5.96 17.02 -5.98
N SER A 207 -5.42 16.38 -4.95
CA SER A 207 -5.36 16.92 -3.57
C SER A 207 -4.36 18.06 -3.38
N GLU A 208 -3.52 18.31 -4.39
CA GLU A 208 -2.43 19.31 -4.35
C GLU A 208 -1.40 18.99 -3.28
N ILE A 209 -1.24 17.71 -2.97
CA ILE A 209 -0.28 17.21 -1.98
C ILE A 209 0.97 16.74 -2.75
N PRO A 210 2.18 17.22 -2.40
CA PRO A 210 3.41 16.73 -3.00
C PRO A 210 3.49 15.21 -2.91
N ILE A 211 3.86 14.52 -4.00
CA ILE A 211 3.74 13.05 -4.08
C ILE A 211 4.50 12.31 -2.97
N HIS A 212 5.64 12.85 -2.53
CA HIS A 212 6.42 12.28 -1.43
C HIS A 212 5.67 12.40 -0.10
N GLN A 213 4.96 13.50 0.16
CA GLN A 213 4.06 13.62 1.32
C GLN A 213 2.82 12.72 1.15
N TYR A 214 2.31 12.59 -0.08
CA TYR A 214 1.16 11.74 -0.34
C TYR A 214 1.44 10.31 0.08
N TYR A 215 2.55 9.71 -0.37
CA TYR A 215 2.91 8.35 0.01
C TYR A 215 3.19 8.21 1.51
N ASN A 216 3.81 9.19 2.16
CA ASN A 216 4.20 9.08 3.57
C ASN A 216 3.12 9.47 4.59
N ILE A 217 2.11 10.26 4.20
CA ILE A 217 1.10 10.82 5.10
C ILE A 217 -0.31 10.48 4.60
N THR A 218 -0.66 10.88 3.39
CA THR A 218 -2.02 10.75 2.85
C THR A 218 -2.40 9.30 2.58
N TYR A 219 -1.47 8.53 2.03
CA TYR A 219 -1.68 7.14 1.63
C TYR A 219 -2.06 6.26 2.82
N PRO A 220 -1.34 6.26 3.97
CA PRO A 220 -1.76 5.50 5.15
C PRO A 220 -3.14 5.93 5.69
N ILE A 221 -3.46 7.23 5.66
CA ILE A 221 -4.76 7.76 6.14
C ILE A 221 -5.93 7.20 5.29
N ILE A 222 -5.77 7.19 3.97
CA ILE A 222 -6.82 6.75 3.04
C ILE A 222 -6.85 5.22 2.92
N PHE A 223 -5.74 4.61 2.52
CA PHE A 223 -5.73 3.23 2.04
C PHE A 223 -5.73 2.18 3.13
N PHE A 224 -5.21 2.45 4.34
CA PHE A 224 -5.38 1.51 5.46
C PHE A 224 -6.83 1.43 5.91
N ALA A 225 -7.49 2.58 6.02
CA ALA A 225 -8.89 2.65 6.36
C ALA A 225 -9.77 2.01 5.27
N PHE A 226 -9.46 2.29 4.00
CA PHE A 226 -10.17 1.71 2.85
C PHE A 226 -9.99 0.20 2.74
N TRP A 227 -8.76 -0.30 2.93
CA TRP A 227 -8.46 -1.73 2.93
C TRP A 227 -9.23 -2.47 4.03
N ILE A 228 -9.24 -1.96 5.27
CA ILE A 228 -10.01 -2.54 6.37
C ILE A 228 -11.50 -2.51 6.09
N PHE A 229 -12.01 -1.38 5.58
CA PHE A 229 -13.41 -1.26 5.20
C PHE A 229 -13.81 -2.31 4.15
N ALA A 230 -13.07 -2.44 3.05
CA ALA A 230 -13.34 -3.40 2.00
C ALA A 230 -13.26 -4.86 2.50
N PHE A 231 -12.30 -5.15 3.38
CA PHE A 231 -12.17 -6.47 3.99
C PHE A 231 -13.35 -6.81 4.92
N LEU A 232 -13.81 -5.86 5.74
CA LEU A 232 -14.98 -6.05 6.60
C LEU A 232 -16.29 -6.19 5.80
N GLU A 233 -16.44 -5.47 4.68
CA GLU A 233 -17.58 -5.67 3.76
C GLU A 233 -17.55 -7.06 3.12
N LEU A 234 -16.36 -7.55 2.71
CA LEU A 234 -16.21 -8.92 2.21
C LEU A 234 -16.63 -9.96 3.28
N ILE A 235 -16.18 -9.81 4.52
CA ILE A 235 -16.60 -10.67 5.65
C ILE A 235 -18.12 -10.62 5.84
N GLN A 236 -18.71 -9.42 5.82
CA GLN A 236 -20.16 -9.25 5.95
C GLN A 236 -20.90 -9.96 4.80
N ARG A 237 -20.37 -9.98 3.57
CA ARG A 237 -20.99 -10.73 2.47
C ARG A 237 -20.85 -12.24 2.58
N PHE A 238 -19.71 -12.75 3.00
CA PHE A 238 -19.60 -14.17 3.32
C PHE A 238 -20.57 -14.56 4.44
N TYR A 239 -20.72 -13.71 5.47
CA TYR A 239 -21.67 -13.96 6.55
C TYR A 239 -23.11 -14.00 6.04
N GLU A 240 -23.50 -13.02 5.23
CA GLU A 240 -24.81 -13.02 4.58
C GLU A 240 -24.99 -14.29 3.74
N PHE A 241 -23.99 -14.69 2.97
CA PHE A 241 -24.05 -15.92 2.17
C PHE A 241 -24.41 -17.14 3.04
N PHE A 242 -23.65 -17.38 4.12
CA PHE A 242 -23.92 -18.49 5.04
C PHE A 242 -25.24 -18.35 5.81
N ALA A 243 -25.60 -17.13 6.24
CA ALA A 243 -26.87 -16.88 6.93
C ALA A 243 -28.08 -17.29 6.08
N ASN A 244 -28.04 -16.99 4.77
CA ASN A 244 -29.13 -17.37 3.89
C ASN A 244 -29.15 -18.88 3.62
N GLN A 245 -27.99 -19.54 3.51
CA GLN A 245 -27.94 -21.02 3.40
C GLN A 245 -28.55 -21.70 4.62
N LYS A 246 -28.28 -21.18 5.82
CA LYS A 246 -28.78 -21.73 7.09
C LYS A 246 -30.15 -21.23 7.51
N GLN A 247 -30.86 -20.53 6.62
CA GLN A 247 -32.18 -19.92 6.90
C GLN A 247 -32.19 -19.05 8.18
N ASN A 248 -31.06 -18.44 8.53
CA ASN A 248 -30.96 -17.56 9.67
C ASN A 248 -31.60 -16.21 9.33
N SER A 249 -32.57 -15.78 10.14
CA SER A 249 -33.27 -14.51 9.96
C SER A 249 -32.36 -13.30 10.19
N ASN A 250 -31.32 -13.44 11.01
CA ASN A 250 -30.36 -12.37 11.24
C ASN A 250 -29.27 -12.34 10.15
N LYS A 251 -29.34 -11.33 9.28
CA LYS A 251 -28.39 -11.14 8.16
C LYS A 251 -27.26 -10.16 8.49
N ILE A 252 -27.16 -9.70 9.73
CA ILE A 252 -26.11 -8.77 10.18
C ILE A 252 -25.03 -9.56 10.91
N LEU A 253 -23.77 -9.38 10.51
CA LEU A 253 -22.64 -10.02 11.17
C LEU A 253 -22.64 -9.68 12.67
N PRO A 254 -22.67 -10.68 13.56
CA PRO A 254 -22.54 -10.45 14.97
C PRO A 254 -21.11 -10.01 15.26
N THR A 255 -20.93 -8.70 15.45
CA THR A 255 -19.67 -8.08 15.92
C THR A 255 -19.47 -8.36 17.41
N SER A 256 -19.39 -9.65 17.75
CA SER A 256 -19.10 -10.12 19.10
C SER A 256 -17.68 -9.77 19.51
N PHE A 257 -17.36 -9.86 20.80
CA PHE A 257 -15.99 -9.71 21.29
C PHE A 257 -15.03 -10.67 20.56
N TRP A 258 -15.42 -11.94 20.39
CA TRP A 258 -14.61 -12.95 19.73
C TRP A 258 -14.31 -12.65 18.27
N PHE A 259 -15.26 -12.06 17.55
CA PHE A 259 -15.03 -11.60 16.18
C PHE A 259 -13.81 -10.68 16.11
N TRP A 260 -13.73 -9.70 17.02
CA TRP A 260 -12.61 -8.75 17.05
C TRP A 260 -11.31 -9.37 17.49
N ILE A 261 -11.33 -10.34 18.43
CA ILE A 261 -10.11 -11.08 18.79
C ILE A 261 -9.56 -11.85 17.60
N PHE A 262 -10.40 -12.61 16.88
CA PHE A 262 -9.93 -13.33 15.69
C PHE A 262 -9.46 -12.38 14.59
N PHE A 263 -10.16 -11.26 14.40
CA PHE A 263 -9.75 -10.21 13.47
C PHE A 263 -8.38 -9.66 13.83
N LEU A 264 -8.12 -9.40 15.12
CA LEU A 264 -6.82 -8.94 15.60
C LEU A 264 -5.73 -10.01 15.45
N CYS A 265 -5.99 -11.26 15.84
CA CYS A 265 -5.02 -12.35 15.65
C CYS A 265 -4.61 -12.54 14.19
N PHE A 266 -5.49 -12.17 13.25
CA PHE A 266 -5.19 -12.22 11.83
C PHE A 266 -4.32 -11.05 11.36
N LEU A 267 -4.61 -9.84 11.86
CA LEU A 267 -3.89 -8.61 11.53
C LEU A 267 -2.51 -8.51 12.19
N PHE A 268 -2.39 -9.00 13.41
CA PHE A 268 -1.13 -9.01 14.13
C PHE A 268 -0.32 -10.23 13.66
N PRO A 269 0.94 -10.04 13.22
CA PRO A 269 1.75 -11.12 12.70
C PRO A 269 2.13 -12.07 13.83
N VAL A 270 2.84 -13.12 13.48
CA VAL A 270 3.48 -13.97 14.48
C VAL A 270 4.84 -13.32 14.86
N PRO A 271 5.31 -13.42 16.12
CA PRO A 271 6.59 -12.82 16.55
C PRO A 271 7.77 -13.05 15.62
N ASP A 272 8.70 -12.09 15.59
CA ASP A 272 9.87 -12.05 14.69
C ASP A 272 10.77 -13.30 14.76
N ASN A 273 10.73 -14.08 15.84
CA ASN A 273 11.47 -15.34 15.97
C ASN A 273 10.77 -16.56 15.34
N ILE A 274 9.47 -16.45 15.04
CA ILE A 274 8.68 -17.42 14.24
C ILE A 274 8.51 -16.85 12.81
N TYR A 275 8.85 -15.57 12.65
CA TYR A 275 8.86 -14.85 11.39
C TYR A 275 9.99 -15.36 10.52
N THR A 276 9.60 -16.21 9.60
CA THR A 276 10.40 -16.74 8.49
C THR A 276 10.70 -15.63 7.48
N ARG A 277 11.43 -14.58 7.91
CA ARG A 277 11.83 -13.37 7.16
C ARG A 277 10.80 -12.87 6.12
N GLY A 278 9.52 -13.03 6.47
CA GLY A 278 8.39 -12.53 5.72
C GLY A 278 7.21 -13.46 5.47
N LEU A 279 7.38 -14.75 5.72
CA LEU A 279 6.31 -15.72 5.52
C LEU A 279 5.06 -15.47 6.38
N LEU A 280 5.24 -15.04 7.62
CA LEU A 280 4.14 -14.69 8.53
C LEU A 280 3.94 -13.18 8.69
N GLY A 281 4.73 -12.38 7.95
CA GLY A 281 4.77 -10.94 8.08
C GLY A 281 3.67 -10.18 7.38
N LEU A 282 3.67 -8.86 7.59
CA LEU A 282 2.74 -7.94 6.94
C LEU A 282 3.42 -7.26 5.75
N HIS A 283 4.07 -8.06 4.90
CA HIS A 283 4.64 -7.63 3.62
C HIS A 283 3.66 -6.81 2.80
N PHE A 284 2.37 -7.11 2.96
CA PHE A 284 1.34 -6.37 2.27
C PHE A 284 1.26 -4.91 2.69
N ILE A 285 1.52 -4.57 3.95
CA ILE A 285 1.50 -3.18 4.43
C ILE A 285 2.72 -2.42 3.92
N GLN A 286 3.84 -3.12 3.75
CA GLN A 286 5.09 -2.53 3.26
C GLN A 286 4.97 -2.13 1.79
N SER A 287 4.25 -2.92 0.97
CA SER A 287 3.98 -2.60 -0.44
C SER A 287 2.69 -1.80 -0.60
N HIS A 288 2.85 -0.54 -1.00
CA HIS A 288 1.74 0.36 -1.30
C HIS A 288 0.79 -0.20 -2.35
N THR A 289 1.38 -0.71 -3.42
CA THR A 289 0.63 -1.14 -4.60
C THR A 289 -0.21 -2.37 -4.26
N TYR A 290 0.31 -3.24 -3.39
CA TYR A 290 -0.38 -4.45 -2.96
C TYR A 290 -1.54 -4.20 -1.98
N VAL A 291 -1.45 -3.26 -1.01
CA VAL A 291 -2.62 -2.89 -0.18
C VAL A 291 -3.77 -2.38 -1.04
N VAL A 292 -3.48 -1.51 -2.01
CA VAL A 292 -4.49 -0.98 -2.95
C VAL A 292 -5.10 -2.13 -3.75
N ALA A 293 -4.26 -3.00 -4.32
CA ALA A 293 -4.71 -4.15 -5.10
C ALA A 293 -5.58 -5.11 -4.26
N LEU A 294 -5.23 -5.36 -2.99
CA LEU A 294 -6.04 -6.17 -2.07
C LEU A 294 -7.40 -5.51 -1.76
N ALA A 295 -7.44 -4.21 -1.51
CA ALA A 295 -8.70 -3.51 -1.24
C ALA A 295 -9.66 -3.59 -2.45
N LEU A 296 -9.14 -3.39 -3.66
CA LEU A 296 -9.88 -3.57 -4.91
C LEU A 296 -10.32 -5.03 -5.10
N PHE A 297 -9.43 -5.98 -4.80
CA PHE A 297 -9.72 -7.41 -4.90
C PHE A 297 -10.85 -7.83 -3.95
N PHE A 298 -10.88 -7.33 -2.72
CA PHE A 298 -11.95 -7.66 -1.77
C PHE A 298 -13.31 -7.15 -2.26
N ALA A 299 -13.38 -5.94 -2.81
CA ALA A 299 -14.60 -5.41 -3.41
C ALA A 299 -15.02 -6.20 -4.66
N PHE A 300 -14.05 -6.69 -5.44
CA PHE A 300 -14.32 -7.57 -6.58
C PHE A 300 -14.92 -8.91 -6.13
N ILE A 301 -14.34 -9.56 -5.11
CA ILE A 301 -14.88 -10.81 -4.54
C ILE A 301 -16.25 -10.57 -3.90
N GLU A 302 -16.46 -9.43 -3.22
CA GLU A 302 -17.77 -9.03 -2.71
C GLU A 302 -18.83 -9.05 -3.81
N THR A 303 -18.49 -8.43 -4.95
CA THR A 303 -19.35 -8.34 -6.13
C THR A 303 -19.63 -9.72 -6.72
N LEU A 304 -18.61 -10.58 -6.79
CA LEU A 304 -18.74 -11.96 -7.27
C LEU A 304 -19.72 -12.77 -6.42
N ILE A 305 -19.67 -12.67 -5.09
CA ILE A 305 -20.60 -13.36 -4.19
C ILE A 305 -22.05 -12.93 -4.45
N ILE A 306 -22.30 -11.65 -4.71
CA ILE A 306 -23.63 -11.12 -4.99
C ILE A 306 -24.16 -11.64 -6.33
N VAL A 307 -23.34 -11.61 -7.39
CA VAL A 307 -23.71 -12.14 -8.71
C VAL A 307 -24.03 -13.61 -8.60
N TRP A 308 -23.20 -14.38 -7.90
CA TRP A 308 -23.42 -15.80 -7.71
C TRP A 308 -24.73 -16.10 -7.01
N LYS A 309 -25.01 -15.44 -5.89
CA LYS A 309 -26.20 -15.74 -5.09
C LYS A 309 -27.53 -15.48 -5.83
N ARG A 310 -27.56 -14.51 -6.75
CA ARG A 310 -28.82 -13.92 -7.23
C ARG A 310 -29.34 -14.45 -8.55
N VAL A 311 -28.53 -15.10 -9.38
CA VAL A 311 -28.96 -15.36 -10.75
C VAL A 311 -28.82 -16.82 -11.13
N GLU A 312 -29.98 -17.46 -11.35
CA GLU A 312 -30.07 -18.71 -12.11
C GLU A 312 -29.41 -18.58 -13.50
N LYS A 313 -29.39 -17.36 -14.06
CA LYS A 313 -28.72 -16.99 -15.32
C LYS A 313 -27.65 -15.92 -15.09
N LEU A 314 -26.37 -16.27 -15.23
CA LEU A 314 -25.28 -15.30 -15.06
C LEU A 314 -25.48 -14.04 -15.92
N ASN A 315 -25.35 -12.87 -15.28
CA ASN A 315 -25.48 -11.58 -15.95
C ASN A 315 -24.36 -11.44 -17.00
N GLN A 316 -24.74 -11.34 -18.27
CA GLN A 316 -23.79 -11.31 -19.39
C GLN A 316 -22.88 -10.07 -19.34
N TRP A 317 -23.40 -8.89 -18.95
CA TRP A 317 -22.57 -7.69 -18.78
C TRP A 317 -21.50 -7.87 -17.71
N PHE A 318 -21.82 -8.57 -16.63
CA PHE A 318 -20.84 -8.85 -15.60
C PHE A 318 -19.71 -9.73 -16.13
N ILE A 319 -20.03 -10.84 -16.81
CA ILE A 319 -19.03 -11.79 -17.32
C ILE A 319 -18.19 -11.17 -18.44
N TRP A 320 -18.81 -10.45 -19.37
CA TRP A 320 -18.16 -10.02 -20.60
C TRP A 320 -17.47 -8.68 -20.52
N VAL A 321 -17.93 -7.78 -19.64
CA VAL A 321 -17.39 -6.42 -19.55
C VAL A 321 -16.73 -6.22 -18.20
N TYR A 322 -17.47 -6.38 -17.11
CA TYR A 322 -16.95 -6.05 -15.79
C TYR A 322 -15.83 -7.00 -15.34
N PHE A 323 -16.01 -8.32 -15.45
CA PHE A 323 -15.03 -9.30 -14.96
C PHE A 323 -13.67 -9.15 -15.65
N PRO A 324 -13.58 -9.10 -16.99
CA PRO A 324 -12.29 -8.97 -17.66
C PRO A 324 -11.65 -7.61 -17.41
N LEU A 325 -12.44 -6.53 -17.43
CA LEU A 325 -11.93 -5.18 -17.12
C LEU A 325 -11.40 -5.08 -15.68
N ALA A 326 -12.17 -5.57 -14.70
CA ALA A 326 -11.75 -5.60 -13.30
C ALA A 326 -10.50 -6.46 -13.12
N SER A 327 -10.42 -7.62 -13.80
CA SER A 327 -9.22 -8.47 -13.78
C SER A 327 -8.00 -7.77 -14.37
N PHE A 328 -8.15 -7.02 -15.45
CA PHE A 328 -7.06 -6.26 -16.05
C PHE A 328 -6.59 -5.12 -15.14
N ILE A 329 -7.53 -4.37 -14.55
CA ILE A 329 -7.22 -3.32 -13.56
C ILE A 329 -6.51 -3.92 -12.34
N LEU A 330 -6.99 -5.05 -11.83
CA LEU A 330 -6.36 -5.73 -10.68
C LEU A 330 -4.98 -6.31 -11.01
N GLY A 331 -4.78 -6.84 -12.22
CA GLY A 331 -3.50 -7.35 -12.67
C GLY A 331 -2.45 -6.26 -12.90
N THR A 332 -2.86 -5.13 -13.46
CA THR A 332 -2.00 -3.93 -13.60
C THR A 332 -1.79 -3.19 -12.28
N ALA A 333 -2.64 -3.43 -11.27
CA ALA A 333 -2.39 -3.00 -9.91
C ALA A 333 -1.35 -3.89 -9.21
N HIS A 334 -1.50 -5.22 -9.34
CA HIS A 334 -0.54 -6.20 -8.85
C HIS A 334 -0.73 -7.59 -9.50
N VAL A 335 0.32 -8.13 -10.14
CA VAL A 335 0.24 -9.38 -10.92
C VAL A 335 -0.23 -10.62 -10.12
N ALA A 336 0.13 -10.68 -8.83
CA ALA A 336 -0.30 -11.77 -7.95
C ALA A 336 -1.83 -11.95 -7.89
N ILE A 337 -2.58 -10.84 -7.95
CA ILE A 337 -4.04 -10.86 -7.87
C ILE A 337 -4.66 -11.48 -9.14
N VAL A 338 -4.15 -11.12 -10.33
CA VAL A 338 -4.69 -11.67 -11.59
C VAL A 338 -4.41 -13.15 -11.74
N VAL A 339 -3.31 -13.68 -11.18
CA VAL A 339 -3.06 -15.13 -11.10
C VAL A 339 -4.18 -15.83 -10.32
N ALA A 340 -4.49 -15.34 -9.11
CA ALA A 340 -5.56 -15.91 -8.28
C ALA A 340 -6.94 -15.82 -8.96
N ILE A 341 -7.26 -14.68 -9.57
CA ILE A 341 -8.52 -14.48 -10.29
C ILE A 341 -8.65 -15.43 -11.48
N THR A 342 -7.58 -15.56 -12.29
CA THR A 342 -7.57 -16.40 -13.49
C THR A 342 -7.72 -17.88 -13.12
N ALA A 343 -7.03 -18.33 -12.08
CA ALA A 343 -7.18 -19.70 -11.57
C ALA A 343 -8.60 -19.96 -11.05
N GLY A 344 -9.16 -19.02 -10.27
CA GLY A 344 -10.54 -19.12 -9.80
C GLY A 344 -11.57 -19.14 -10.94
N ALA A 345 -11.37 -18.31 -11.97
CA ALA A 345 -12.19 -18.27 -13.17
C ALA A 345 -12.12 -19.58 -13.97
N GLY A 346 -10.91 -20.12 -14.19
CA GLY A 346 -10.70 -21.40 -14.85
C GLY A 346 -11.33 -22.56 -14.09
N TYR A 347 -11.18 -22.59 -12.76
CA TYR A 347 -11.84 -23.58 -11.93
C TYR A 347 -13.37 -23.47 -12.04
N TRP A 348 -13.92 -22.26 -11.99
CA TRP A 348 -15.36 -22.05 -12.11
C TRP A 348 -15.89 -22.47 -13.48
N PHE A 349 -15.15 -22.17 -14.55
CA PHE A 349 -15.43 -22.60 -15.92
C PHE A 349 -15.55 -24.12 -16.04
N LEU A 350 -14.62 -24.86 -15.45
CA LEU A 350 -14.65 -26.32 -15.39
C LEU A 350 -15.80 -26.81 -14.49
N ARG A 351 -15.88 -26.32 -13.25
CA ARG A 351 -16.81 -26.79 -12.21
C ARG A 351 -18.27 -26.60 -12.58
N LYS A 352 -18.61 -25.54 -13.31
CA LYS A 352 -19.97 -25.26 -13.81
C LYS A 352 -20.23 -25.73 -15.23
N ASN A 353 -19.31 -26.52 -15.82
CA ASN A 353 -19.41 -27.01 -17.19
C ASN A 353 -19.65 -25.88 -18.22
N LEU A 354 -19.08 -24.69 -17.99
CA LEU A 354 -19.24 -23.55 -18.88
C LEU A 354 -18.57 -23.83 -20.24
N PHE A 355 -17.55 -24.70 -20.28
CA PHE A 355 -16.90 -25.19 -21.49
C PHE A 355 -17.84 -25.82 -22.53
N LYS A 356 -19.04 -26.27 -22.11
CA LYS A 356 -20.06 -26.79 -23.03
C LYS A 356 -20.65 -25.71 -23.94
N LYS A 357 -20.40 -24.42 -23.67
CA LYS A 357 -20.83 -23.31 -24.52
C LYS A 357 -19.60 -22.60 -25.09
N TRP A 358 -19.50 -22.55 -26.42
CA TRP A 358 -18.34 -22.04 -27.14
C TRP A 358 -17.94 -20.63 -26.69
N TYR A 359 -18.92 -19.75 -26.42
CA TYR A 359 -18.62 -18.38 -26.05
C TYR A 359 -17.86 -18.27 -24.72
N TYR A 360 -18.08 -19.15 -23.74
CA TYR A 360 -17.30 -19.09 -22.50
C TYR A 360 -15.81 -19.44 -22.69
N TRP A 361 -15.43 -20.09 -23.80
CA TRP A 361 -14.02 -20.24 -24.15
C TRP A 361 -13.38 -18.89 -24.48
N PHE A 362 -14.09 -18.02 -25.21
CA PHE A 362 -13.60 -16.67 -25.49
C PHE A 362 -13.41 -15.87 -24.19
N TRP A 363 -14.33 -16.00 -23.22
CA TRP A 363 -14.17 -15.38 -21.90
C TRP A 363 -12.91 -15.87 -21.18
N ILE A 364 -12.64 -17.18 -21.15
CA ILE A 364 -11.41 -17.71 -20.53
C ILE A 364 -10.15 -17.31 -21.29
N LEU A 365 -10.17 -17.28 -22.62
CA LEU A 365 -9.05 -16.79 -23.42
C LEU A 365 -8.74 -15.33 -23.11
N LEU A 366 -9.77 -14.49 -22.91
CA LEU A 366 -9.59 -13.10 -22.50
C LEU A 366 -8.97 -12.99 -21.09
N MET A 367 -9.36 -13.85 -20.16
CA MET A 367 -8.75 -13.90 -18.83
C MET A 367 -7.27 -14.32 -18.89
N LEU A 368 -6.93 -15.32 -19.71
CA LEU A 368 -5.55 -15.74 -19.95
C LEU A 368 -4.73 -14.64 -20.63
N ALA A 369 -5.30 -13.95 -21.62
CA ALA A 369 -4.66 -12.81 -22.27
C ALA A 369 -4.37 -11.68 -21.27
N ASN A 370 -5.32 -11.36 -20.39
CA ASN A 370 -5.10 -10.38 -19.32
C ASN A 370 -3.94 -10.80 -18.40
N LEU A 371 -3.89 -12.06 -17.97
CA LEU A 371 -2.79 -12.57 -17.16
C LEU A 371 -1.45 -12.43 -17.88
N VAL A 372 -1.36 -12.83 -19.15
CA VAL A 372 -0.14 -12.74 -19.94
C VAL A 372 0.29 -11.29 -20.11
N ILE A 373 -0.62 -10.37 -20.46
CA ILE A 373 -0.30 -8.93 -20.62
C ILE A 373 0.19 -8.34 -19.29
N CYS A 374 -0.48 -8.61 -18.18
CA CYS A 374 -0.05 -8.09 -16.86
C CYS A 374 1.29 -8.70 -16.43
N TYR A 375 1.53 -9.97 -16.75
CA TYR A 375 2.82 -10.60 -16.53
C TYR A 375 3.90 -9.96 -17.38
N LEU A 376 3.69 -9.74 -18.69
CA LEU A 376 4.67 -9.07 -19.55
C LEU A 376 4.96 -7.65 -19.09
N PHE A 377 3.95 -6.90 -18.69
CA PHE A 377 4.14 -5.56 -18.11
C PHE A 377 5.01 -5.60 -16.84
N THR A 378 4.83 -6.61 -15.99
CA THR A 378 5.66 -6.79 -14.80
C THR A 378 7.05 -7.31 -15.17
N ALA A 379 7.13 -8.26 -16.10
CA ALA A 379 8.34 -8.97 -16.48
C ALA A 379 9.24 -8.17 -17.42
N GLU A 380 8.75 -7.17 -18.12
CA GLU A 380 9.64 -6.21 -18.74
C GLU A 380 10.35 -5.40 -17.65
N THR A 381 9.62 -5.05 -16.57
CA THR A 381 10.08 -4.06 -15.58
C THR A 381 11.01 -4.51 -14.48
N THR A 382 10.85 -5.73 -14.04
CA THR A 382 11.90 -6.39 -13.30
C THR A 382 12.98 -6.78 -14.31
N PRO A 383 14.26 -6.88 -13.94
CA PRO A 383 15.39 -6.79 -14.88
C PRO A 383 15.64 -8.08 -15.68
N PHE A 384 14.57 -8.68 -16.20
CA PHE A 384 14.55 -9.91 -16.97
C PHE A 384 15.27 -9.81 -18.33
N SER A 385 15.54 -8.60 -18.82
CA SER A 385 16.13 -8.37 -20.14
C SER A 385 17.66 -8.20 -20.14
N SER A 386 18.31 -7.96 -19.00
CA SER A 386 19.77 -8.03 -18.87
C SER A 386 20.17 -9.33 -18.16
N GLN A 387 20.35 -10.40 -18.95
CA GLN A 387 20.52 -11.79 -18.50
C GLN A 387 21.67 -12.04 -17.49
N GLU A 388 22.58 -11.10 -17.24
CA GLU A 388 23.70 -11.33 -16.33
C GLU A 388 23.46 -10.94 -14.86
N LYS A 389 22.45 -10.11 -14.53
CA LYS A 389 22.42 -9.47 -13.20
C LYS A 389 21.09 -9.49 -12.45
N SER A 390 19.99 -9.94 -13.06
CA SER A 390 18.74 -10.14 -12.32
C SER A 390 18.29 -11.58 -12.33
N TYR A 391 18.17 -12.09 -11.12
CA TYR A 391 17.78 -13.46 -10.82
C TYR A 391 16.26 -13.60 -10.70
N GLU A 392 15.50 -12.50 -10.56
CA GLU A 392 14.06 -12.57 -10.30
C GLU A 392 13.22 -13.01 -11.49
N GLY A 393 12.40 -14.02 -11.24
CA GLY A 393 11.37 -14.57 -12.11
C GLY A 393 11.86 -15.47 -13.25
N ARG A 394 13.17 -15.72 -13.37
CA ARG A 394 13.67 -16.80 -14.25
C ARG A 394 13.01 -18.12 -13.86
N ILE A 395 12.83 -19.02 -14.82
CA ILE A 395 12.32 -20.36 -14.51
C ILE A 395 13.39 -21.08 -13.68
N GLU A 396 13.08 -21.33 -12.42
CA GLU A 396 13.96 -22.02 -11.49
C GLU A 396 13.12 -22.79 -10.48
N TRP A 397 13.07 -24.11 -10.67
CA TRP A 397 12.24 -24.99 -9.86
C TRP A 397 12.60 -24.88 -8.38
N PHE A 398 11.57 -24.68 -7.56
CA PHE A 398 11.63 -24.62 -6.11
C PHE A 398 12.60 -23.59 -5.53
N HIS A 399 12.96 -22.54 -6.27
CA HIS A 399 13.91 -21.52 -5.81
C HIS A 399 13.48 -20.91 -4.46
N PHE A 400 12.21 -20.52 -4.32
CA PHE A 400 11.65 -19.96 -3.08
C PHE A 400 11.87 -20.89 -1.88
N PHE A 401 11.76 -22.21 -2.09
CA PHE A 401 11.91 -23.23 -1.04
C PHE A 401 13.36 -23.58 -0.73
N ARG A 402 14.30 -23.22 -1.60
CA ARG A 402 15.75 -23.45 -1.44
C ARG A 402 16.49 -22.28 -0.80
N GLN A 403 15.82 -21.15 -0.56
CA GLN A 403 16.42 -20.01 0.14
C GLN A 403 16.78 -20.40 1.58
N GLU A 404 17.91 -19.90 2.07
CA GLU A 404 18.51 -20.26 3.38
C GLU A 404 17.58 -20.05 4.59
N HIS A 405 16.46 -19.33 4.42
CA HIS A 405 15.54 -18.96 5.49
C HIS A 405 14.14 -19.59 5.34
N PHE A 406 13.97 -20.54 4.42
CA PHE A 406 12.72 -21.27 4.29
C PHE A 406 12.55 -22.27 5.44
N GLU A 407 11.55 -22.09 6.30
CA GLU A 407 11.22 -23.06 7.36
C GLU A 407 9.91 -23.78 7.01
N ALA A 408 10.06 -25.05 6.60
CA ALA A 408 8.95 -25.87 6.12
C ALA A 408 7.78 -25.96 7.11
N PHE A 409 8.05 -26.07 8.41
CA PHE A 409 6.99 -26.14 9.43
C PHE A 409 6.16 -24.85 9.48
N ASN A 410 6.82 -23.70 9.59
CA ASN A 410 6.14 -22.40 9.64
C ASN A 410 5.38 -22.11 8.34
N PHE A 411 5.94 -22.51 7.20
CA PHE A 411 5.26 -22.41 5.91
C PHE A 411 4.02 -23.30 5.83
N TRP A 412 4.19 -24.62 5.94
CA TRP A 412 3.12 -25.56 5.65
C TRP A 412 2.07 -25.64 6.74
N ILE A 413 2.43 -25.40 8.01
CA ILE A 413 1.53 -25.55 9.16
C ILE A 413 1.00 -24.21 9.62
N VAL A 414 1.87 -23.22 9.86
CA VAL A 414 1.44 -21.96 10.47
C VAL A 414 0.80 -21.04 9.43
N PHE A 415 1.46 -20.80 8.29
CA PHE A 415 0.95 -19.89 7.26
C PHE A 415 -0.33 -20.41 6.59
N TYR A 416 -0.36 -21.70 6.23
CA TYR A 416 -1.58 -22.36 5.73
C TYR A 416 -2.55 -22.79 6.84
N GLY A 417 -2.22 -22.57 8.11
CA GLY A 417 -3.06 -22.96 9.24
C GLY A 417 -4.47 -22.37 9.18
N THR A 418 -4.63 -21.13 8.69
CA THR A 418 -5.96 -20.50 8.52
C THR A 418 -6.78 -21.19 7.43
N LEU A 419 -6.15 -21.61 6.33
CA LEU A 419 -6.78 -22.39 5.25
C LEU A 419 -7.29 -23.73 5.78
N TYR A 420 -6.43 -24.45 6.50
CA TYR A 420 -6.79 -25.75 7.06
C TYR A 420 -7.88 -25.61 8.10
N LEU A 421 -7.79 -24.62 8.98
CA LEU A 421 -8.77 -24.36 10.03
C LEU A 421 -10.15 -24.05 9.44
N VAL A 422 -10.24 -23.13 8.46
CA VAL A 422 -11.55 -22.80 7.85
C VAL A 422 -12.13 -23.99 7.09
N THR A 423 -11.29 -24.75 6.38
CA THR A 423 -11.72 -25.98 5.69
C THR A 423 -12.25 -27.01 6.67
N PHE A 424 -11.49 -27.29 7.73
CA PHE A 424 -11.87 -28.26 8.76
C PHE A 424 -13.17 -27.85 9.46
N LEU A 425 -13.26 -26.60 9.94
CA LEU A 425 -14.47 -26.11 10.63
C LEU A 425 -15.69 -26.11 9.73
N TYR A 426 -15.53 -25.78 8.44
CA TYR A 426 -16.61 -25.85 7.46
C TYR A 426 -17.09 -27.29 7.27
N LEU A 427 -16.20 -28.21 6.92
CA LEU A 427 -16.53 -29.62 6.67
C LEU A 427 -17.11 -30.31 7.91
N TRP A 428 -16.51 -30.07 9.08
CA TRP A 428 -16.98 -30.60 10.36
C TRP A 428 -18.41 -30.14 10.66
N ASN A 429 -18.66 -28.84 10.55
CA ASN A 429 -19.95 -28.26 10.91
C ASN A 429 -21.07 -28.62 9.91
N GLU A 430 -20.73 -28.80 8.63
CA GLU A 430 -21.66 -29.27 7.60
C GLU A 430 -21.75 -30.80 7.53
N LYS A 431 -21.03 -31.53 8.40
CA LYS A 431 -20.95 -32.99 8.44
C LYS A 431 -20.58 -33.61 7.07
N ILE A 432 -19.69 -32.95 6.35
CA ILE A 432 -19.21 -33.39 5.04
C ILE A 432 -17.90 -34.15 5.25
N SER A 433 -17.84 -35.41 4.80
CA SER A 433 -16.57 -36.14 4.86
C SER A 433 -15.58 -35.63 3.82
N PHE A 434 -14.28 -35.68 4.16
CA PHE A 434 -13.20 -35.19 3.31
C PHE A 434 -13.15 -35.87 1.93
N GLN A 435 -13.65 -37.11 1.80
CA GLN A 435 -13.69 -37.82 0.52
C GLN A 435 -14.83 -37.34 -0.40
N HIS A 436 -15.93 -36.85 0.18
CA HIS A 436 -17.15 -36.53 -0.58
C HIS A 436 -17.30 -35.04 -0.93
N TRP A 437 -16.53 -34.17 -0.30
CA TRP A 437 -16.74 -32.73 -0.44
C TRP A 437 -16.60 -32.22 -1.89
N LEU A 438 -15.59 -32.67 -2.65
CA LEU A 438 -15.38 -32.28 -4.06
C LEU A 438 -16.56 -32.63 -4.99
N ARG A 439 -17.42 -33.56 -4.58
CA ARG A 439 -18.60 -33.96 -5.37
C ARG A 439 -19.82 -33.08 -5.10
N ARG A 440 -19.86 -32.40 -3.94
CA ARG A 440 -21.00 -31.58 -3.57
C ARG A 440 -20.95 -30.22 -4.26
N THR A 441 -22.11 -29.63 -4.51
CA THR A 441 -22.22 -28.33 -5.21
C THR A 441 -22.14 -27.13 -4.27
N ASP A 442 -22.28 -27.35 -2.96
CA ASP A 442 -22.31 -26.33 -1.91
C ASP A 442 -20.93 -26.04 -1.29
N THR A 443 -19.93 -26.89 -1.54
CA THR A 443 -18.54 -26.80 -1.05
C THR A 443 -17.63 -25.89 -1.86
N ILE A 444 -18.13 -25.39 -2.99
CA ILE A 444 -17.41 -24.63 -4.00
C ILE A 444 -16.67 -23.39 -3.50
N LEU A 445 -17.10 -22.74 -2.41
CA LEU A 445 -16.33 -21.64 -1.81
C LEU A 445 -15.01 -22.13 -1.22
N ILE A 446 -15.02 -23.27 -0.54
CA ILE A 446 -13.80 -23.84 0.04
C ILE A 446 -12.94 -24.45 -1.07
N GLU A 447 -13.55 -25.07 -2.10
CA GLU A 447 -12.82 -25.53 -3.28
C GLU A 447 -12.07 -24.38 -3.97
N LEU A 448 -12.73 -23.24 -4.21
CA LEU A 448 -12.11 -22.04 -4.78
C LEU A 448 -10.99 -21.50 -3.89
N LEU A 449 -11.14 -21.55 -2.56
CA LEU A 449 -10.09 -21.13 -1.65
C LEU A 449 -8.82 -21.98 -1.81
N TRP A 450 -8.95 -23.30 -1.97
CA TRP A 450 -7.81 -24.18 -2.26
C TRP A 450 -7.21 -23.94 -3.64
N ILE A 451 -8.03 -23.63 -4.65
CA ILE A 451 -7.53 -23.24 -5.98
C ILE A 451 -6.71 -21.96 -5.90
N VAL A 452 -7.17 -20.96 -5.15
CA VAL A 452 -6.40 -19.72 -4.93
C VAL A 452 -5.10 -20.01 -4.16
N ALA A 453 -5.12 -20.91 -3.18
CA ALA A 453 -3.91 -21.34 -2.48
C ALA A 453 -2.89 -22.01 -3.41
N LEU A 454 -3.33 -22.94 -4.26
CA LEU A 454 -2.48 -23.61 -5.24
C LEU A 454 -1.95 -22.63 -6.29
N ALA A 455 -2.79 -21.72 -6.76
CA ALA A 455 -2.40 -20.67 -7.70
C ALA A 455 -1.36 -19.71 -7.10
N GLY A 456 -1.44 -19.43 -5.79
CA GLY A 456 -0.43 -18.64 -5.08
C GLY A 456 0.91 -19.38 -4.92
N ILE A 457 0.87 -20.70 -4.74
CA ILE A 457 2.10 -21.53 -4.63
C ILE A 457 2.77 -21.70 -6.00
N ALA A 458 2.01 -21.83 -7.09
CA ALA A 458 2.55 -22.20 -8.40
C ALA A 458 3.71 -21.30 -8.89
N PRO A 459 3.63 -19.95 -8.83
CA PRO A 459 4.77 -19.09 -9.18
C PRO A 459 6.01 -19.32 -8.31
N ASN A 460 5.83 -19.65 -7.03
CA ASN A 460 6.94 -19.94 -6.11
C ASN A 460 7.60 -21.31 -6.36
N ILE A 461 6.90 -22.22 -7.04
CA ILE A 461 7.46 -23.49 -7.51
C ILE A 461 8.23 -23.29 -8.81
N VAL A 462 7.72 -22.50 -9.74
CA VAL A 462 8.25 -22.44 -11.13
C VAL A 462 9.29 -21.34 -11.31
N LEU A 463 9.14 -20.21 -10.61
CA LEU A 463 9.94 -19.01 -10.84
C LEU A 463 10.89 -18.74 -9.66
N ALA A 464 12.04 -18.14 -9.96
CA ALA A 464 12.96 -17.61 -8.96
C ALA A 464 12.40 -16.33 -8.32
N LEU A 465 11.55 -16.47 -7.32
CA LEU A 465 11.02 -15.35 -6.56
C LEU A 465 11.75 -15.23 -5.23
N PHE A 466 12.33 -14.06 -4.92
CA PHE A 466 12.85 -13.80 -3.57
C PHE A 466 11.69 -13.61 -2.58
N GLY A 467 11.98 -13.86 -1.31
CA GLY A 467 11.01 -13.97 -0.22
C GLY A 467 9.85 -12.96 -0.29
N GLY A 468 10.14 -11.65 -0.36
CA GLY A 468 9.11 -10.61 -0.39
C GLY A 468 8.11 -10.75 -1.55
N THR A 469 8.61 -10.94 -2.77
CA THR A 469 7.80 -11.05 -3.98
C THR A 469 6.93 -12.31 -3.97
N GLY A 470 7.50 -13.45 -3.57
CA GLY A 470 6.78 -14.72 -3.44
C GLY A 470 5.59 -14.64 -2.46
N MET A 471 5.76 -13.87 -1.38
CA MET A 471 4.74 -13.68 -0.35
C MET A 471 3.49 -12.94 -0.81
N TYR A 472 3.58 -12.08 -1.85
CA TYR A 472 2.40 -11.46 -2.42
C TYR A 472 1.46 -12.50 -3.05
N PHE A 473 1.98 -13.49 -3.78
CA PHE A 473 1.16 -14.59 -4.32
C PHE A 473 0.54 -15.45 -3.22
N LEU A 474 1.35 -15.81 -2.23
CA LEU A 474 0.93 -16.72 -1.16
C LEU A 474 -0.10 -16.07 -0.22
N SER A 475 -0.03 -14.75 0.03
CA SER A 475 -0.87 -14.09 1.03
C SER A 475 -2.34 -13.92 0.63
N ILE A 476 -2.68 -13.99 -0.65
CA ILE A 476 -4.06 -13.83 -1.14
C ILE A 476 -5.00 -14.85 -0.48
N GLN A 477 -4.61 -16.13 -0.48
CA GLN A 477 -5.41 -17.19 0.14
C GLN A 477 -5.60 -16.95 1.64
N ARG A 478 -4.59 -16.41 2.33
CA ARG A 478 -4.64 -16.12 3.77
C ARG A 478 -5.75 -15.10 4.07
N PHE A 479 -5.88 -14.04 3.28
CA PHE A 479 -6.96 -13.05 3.44
C PHE A 479 -8.35 -13.64 3.17
N ILE A 480 -8.51 -14.39 2.08
CA ILE A 480 -9.81 -15.01 1.76
C ILE A 480 -10.20 -16.04 2.83
N ALA A 481 -9.25 -16.87 3.27
CA ALA A 481 -9.45 -17.86 4.32
C ALA A 481 -9.89 -17.20 5.64
N ALA A 482 -9.24 -16.10 6.03
CA ALA A 482 -9.61 -15.36 7.22
C ALA A 482 -10.97 -14.69 7.10
N ALA A 483 -11.31 -14.13 5.93
CA ALA A 483 -12.61 -13.55 5.70
C ALA A 483 -13.73 -14.59 5.84
N LEU A 484 -13.53 -15.78 5.24
CA LEU A 484 -14.44 -16.92 5.36
C LEU A 484 -14.53 -17.42 6.80
N LEU A 485 -13.40 -17.55 7.51
CA LEU A 485 -13.36 -18.01 8.89
C LEU A 485 -14.15 -17.08 9.80
N LEU A 486 -13.90 -15.77 9.73
CA LEU A 486 -14.59 -14.74 10.52
C LEU A 486 -16.09 -14.69 10.22
N ALA A 487 -16.47 -14.88 8.95
CA ALA A 487 -17.85 -14.93 8.51
C ALA A 487 -18.57 -16.21 8.95
N TYR A 488 -17.88 -17.36 8.96
CA TYR A 488 -18.47 -18.66 9.22
C TYR A 488 -18.52 -19.01 10.72
N PHE A 489 -17.59 -18.48 11.51
CA PHE A 489 -17.48 -18.74 12.95
C PHE A 489 -18.79 -18.64 13.74
N PRO A 490 -19.69 -17.65 13.51
CA PRO A 490 -20.95 -17.55 14.22
C PRO A 490 -21.90 -18.75 14.05
N PHE A 491 -21.70 -19.58 13.02
CA PHE A 491 -22.56 -20.71 12.67
C PHE A 491 -22.08 -22.05 13.21
N ILE A 492 -21.05 -22.09 14.05
CA ILE A 492 -20.50 -23.33 14.64
C ILE A 492 -21.12 -23.53 16.04
N PRO A 493 -22.09 -24.44 16.21
CA PRO A 493 -22.81 -24.60 17.47
C PRO A 493 -21.94 -25.21 18.58
N SER A 494 -21.03 -26.12 18.21
CA SER A 494 -20.27 -26.98 19.13
C SER A 494 -19.14 -26.27 19.90
N LEU A 495 -18.59 -25.18 19.37
CA LEU A 495 -17.56 -24.39 20.07
C LEU A 495 -18.13 -23.59 21.26
N ARG A 496 -19.46 -23.55 21.43
CA ARG A 496 -20.11 -22.71 22.44
C ARG A 496 -20.07 -23.25 23.88
N PHE A 497 -19.77 -24.53 24.13
CA PHE A 497 -20.03 -25.11 25.46
C PHE A 497 -18.84 -25.93 26.03
N VAL A 498 -18.49 -25.60 27.28
CA VAL A 498 -17.57 -26.28 28.21
C VAL A 498 -16.06 -26.00 28.05
N PHE A 499 -15.38 -26.45 27.00
CA PHE A 499 -13.89 -26.34 26.92
C PHE A 499 -13.39 -24.87 26.85
N TRP A 500 -14.13 -24.03 26.13
CA TRP A 500 -13.80 -22.60 25.99
C TRP A 500 -14.06 -21.76 27.24
N LYS A 501 -14.84 -22.22 28.21
CA LYS A 501 -15.08 -21.43 29.44
C LYS A 501 -13.79 -21.26 30.26
N TRP A 502 -12.92 -22.26 30.25
CA TRP A 502 -11.66 -22.27 30.99
C TRP A 502 -10.48 -21.73 30.17
N LEU A 503 -10.38 -22.09 28.89
CA LEU A 503 -9.29 -21.59 28.03
C LEU A 503 -9.46 -20.13 27.56
N LYS A 504 -10.68 -19.57 27.57
CA LYS A 504 -10.90 -18.23 27.00
C LYS A 504 -10.02 -17.15 27.62
N TYR A 505 -9.85 -17.15 28.95
CA TYR A 505 -9.11 -16.09 29.62
C TYR A 505 -7.60 -16.26 29.45
N PRO A 506 -6.99 -17.44 29.65
CA PRO A 506 -5.56 -17.64 29.38
C PRO A 506 -5.20 -17.40 27.91
N VAL A 507 -6.00 -17.90 26.96
CA VAL A 507 -5.76 -17.67 25.53
C VAL A 507 -5.88 -16.18 25.19
N PHE A 508 -6.90 -15.50 25.73
CA PHE A 508 -7.05 -14.06 25.54
C PHE A 508 -5.88 -13.26 26.14
N ILE A 509 -5.48 -13.57 27.38
CA ILE A 509 -4.34 -12.92 28.04
C ILE A 509 -3.08 -13.17 27.22
N GLY A 510 -2.85 -14.40 26.75
CA GLY A 510 -1.73 -14.75 25.87
C GLY A 510 -1.74 -13.94 24.57
N ILE A 511 -2.88 -13.86 23.88
CA ILE A 511 -3.04 -13.06 22.66
C ILE A 511 -2.81 -11.57 22.95
N ALA A 512 -3.39 -11.04 24.02
CA ALA A 512 -3.26 -9.64 24.39
C ALA A 512 -1.81 -9.28 24.74
N LEU A 513 -1.11 -10.15 25.48
CA LEU A 513 0.31 -10.01 25.78
C LEU A 513 1.16 -10.08 24.51
N LEU A 514 0.88 -11.04 23.63
CA LEU A 514 1.56 -11.17 22.34
C LEU A 514 1.40 -9.90 21.51
N MET A 515 0.16 -9.45 21.33
CA MET A 515 -0.16 -8.22 20.60
C MET A 515 0.48 -7.00 21.23
N TYR A 516 0.49 -6.90 22.57
CA TYR A 516 1.17 -5.83 23.29
C TYR A 516 2.68 -5.85 23.04
N MET A 517 3.34 -7.01 23.10
CA MET A 517 4.76 -7.14 22.82
C MET A 517 5.09 -6.72 21.38
N MET A 518 4.29 -7.16 20.42
CA MET A 518 4.48 -6.80 19.01
C MET A 518 4.23 -5.33 18.74
N TYR A 519 3.17 -4.78 19.34
CA TYR A 519 2.86 -3.37 19.30
C TYR A 519 4.00 -2.54 19.87
N ARG A 520 4.47 -2.89 21.08
CA ARG A 520 5.58 -2.23 21.76
C ARG A 520 6.85 -2.28 20.91
N ASN A 521 7.19 -3.43 20.33
CA ASN A 521 8.39 -3.56 19.49
C ASN A 521 8.29 -2.70 18.23
N ASN A 522 7.20 -2.78 17.47
CA ASN A 522 7.01 -1.94 16.27
C ASN A 522 7.01 -0.45 16.59
N PHE A 523 6.33 -0.06 17.69
CA PHE A 523 6.32 1.32 18.15
C PHE A 523 7.73 1.78 18.54
N ASN A 524 8.47 0.99 19.32
CA ASN A 524 9.84 1.33 19.71
C ASN A 524 10.77 1.47 18.50
N ASP A 525 10.71 0.54 17.55
CA ASP A 525 11.59 0.54 16.38
C ASP A 525 11.33 1.76 15.48
N SER A 526 10.05 2.05 15.21
CA SER A 526 9.66 3.23 14.41
C SER A 526 10.02 4.55 15.10
N TRP A 527 9.86 4.63 16.42
CA TRP A 527 10.29 5.79 17.19
C TRP A 527 11.80 5.92 17.28
N GLU A 528 12.53 4.82 17.41
CA GLU A 528 13.99 4.82 17.46
C GLU A 528 14.56 5.41 16.15
N ALA A 529 14.05 4.98 14.99
CA ALA A 529 14.43 5.57 13.71
C ALA A 529 14.21 7.10 13.68
N ASN A 530 13.06 7.56 14.19
CA ASN A 530 12.72 8.98 14.29
C ASN A 530 13.66 9.74 15.26
N PHE A 531 13.94 9.18 16.44
CA PHE A 531 14.90 9.74 17.40
C PHE A 531 16.31 9.82 16.84
N GLN A 532 16.76 8.80 16.12
CA GLN A 532 18.08 8.78 15.51
C GLN A 532 18.25 9.90 14.47
N ALA A 533 17.22 10.15 13.65
CA ALA A 533 17.22 11.28 12.72
C ALA A 533 17.34 12.63 13.47
N ARG A 534 16.52 12.82 14.51
CA ARG A 534 16.55 14.05 15.33
C ARG A 534 17.89 14.27 16.03
N LYS A 535 18.47 13.21 16.62
CA LYS A 535 19.78 13.27 17.27
C LYS A 535 20.86 13.75 16.32
N LYS A 536 20.85 13.23 15.10
CA LYS A 536 21.83 13.58 14.07
C LYS A 536 21.67 15.01 13.60
N ILE A 537 20.44 15.47 13.34
CA ILE A 537 20.15 16.88 13.04
C ILE A 537 20.61 17.78 14.19
N MET A 538 20.40 17.35 15.44
CA MET A 538 20.76 18.13 16.62
C MET A 538 22.24 17.99 17.03
N GLN A 539 23.00 17.10 16.40
CA GLN A 539 24.38 16.75 16.75
C GLN A 539 24.52 16.35 18.23
N ILE A 540 23.59 15.51 18.71
CA ILE A 540 23.62 14.96 20.06
C ILE A 540 24.13 13.52 19.98
N ASN A 541 25.41 13.33 20.30
CA ASN A 541 26.07 12.02 20.21
C ASN A 541 25.80 11.14 21.44
N ASP A 542 25.73 11.75 22.64
CA ASP A 542 25.58 11.03 23.91
C ASP A 542 24.12 10.96 24.38
N PHE A 543 23.33 10.12 23.72
CA PHE A 543 21.92 9.89 24.06
C PHE A 543 21.54 8.43 23.84
N SER A 544 21.63 7.65 24.91
CA SER A 544 21.30 6.22 24.99
C SER A 544 19.82 5.95 25.29
N TRP A 545 18.97 6.98 25.19
CA TRP A 545 17.55 6.91 25.53
C TRP A 545 16.78 6.02 24.53
N LYS A 546 16.04 5.03 25.04
CA LYS A 546 15.11 4.19 24.26
C LYS A 546 13.69 4.76 24.32
N ALA A 547 12.89 4.64 23.27
CA ALA A 547 11.51 5.14 23.25
C ALA A 547 10.67 4.76 24.49
N THR A 548 10.88 3.56 25.05
CA THR A 548 10.23 3.12 26.31
C THR A 548 10.48 4.03 27.49
N HIS A 549 11.70 4.56 27.62
CA HIS A 549 12.05 5.51 28.69
C HIS A 549 11.31 6.85 28.54
N TYR A 550 10.84 7.23 27.33
CA TYR A 550 10.08 8.48 27.15
C TYR A 550 8.67 8.35 27.77
N LEU A 551 8.01 7.20 27.56
CA LEU A 551 6.72 6.92 28.19
C LEU A 551 6.85 6.70 29.70
N GLU A 552 7.92 6.03 30.14
CA GLU A 552 8.19 5.78 31.56
C GLU A 552 8.59 7.08 32.31
N ASN A 553 9.32 8.00 31.67
CA ASN A 553 9.82 9.24 32.28
C ASN A 553 9.06 10.51 31.90
N LEU A 554 7.99 10.44 31.10
CA LEU A 554 7.09 11.57 30.83
C LEU A 554 6.55 12.21 32.12
N PHE A 555 6.56 11.45 33.22
CA PHE A 555 6.15 11.86 34.56
C PHE A 555 7.31 11.96 35.57
N GLN A 556 8.57 11.76 35.15
CA GLN A 556 9.75 11.84 36.01
C GLN A 556 10.79 12.81 35.41
N PRO A 557 10.62 14.14 35.57
CA PRO A 557 11.52 15.16 35.02
C PRO A 557 12.96 15.12 35.59
N GLN A 558 13.25 14.20 36.51
CA GLN A 558 14.57 14.05 37.13
C GLN A 558 15.56 13.22 36.29
N HIS A 559 15.14 12.61 35.18
CA HIS A 559 16.07 11.85 34.33
C HIS A 559 17.12 12.80 33.71
N PRO A 560 18.43 12.49 33.80
CA PRO A 560 19.52 13.40 33.40
C PRO A 560 19.45 13.83 31.94
N ASP A 561 18.89 13.00 31.06
CA ASP A 561 18.73 13.34 29.66
C ASP A 561 17.47 14.17 29.33
N TRP A 562 16.52 14.42 30.26
CA TRP A 562 15.18 14.99 29.95
C TRP A 562 15.28 16.31 29.16
N HIS A 563 16.23 17.16 29.52
CA HIS A 563 16.51 18.40 28.80
C HIS A 563 16.95 18.15 27.35
N LYS A 564 17.75 17.10 27.09
CA LYS A 564 18.14 16.69 25.72
C LYS A 564 16.92 16.21 24.95
N ALA A 565 16.04 15.40 25.55
CA ALA A 565 14.81 14.94 24.91
C ALA A 565 13.87 16.10 24.55
N LYS A 566 13.63 17.05 25.48
CA LYS A 566 12.84 18.26 25.20
C LYS A 566 13.43 19.05 24.02
N LYS A 567 14.75 19.12 23.93
CA LYS A 567 15.45 19.79 22.82
C LYS A 567 15.20 19.11 21.47
N LEU A 568 15.10 17.76 21.42
CA LEU A 568 14.77 16.98 20.20
C LEU A 568 13.36 17.22 19.65
N PHE A 569 12.45 17.85 20.41
CA PHE A 569 11.09 18.20 19.96
C PHE A 569 10.81 19.70 20.01
N SER A 570 11.84 20.52 20.23
CA SER A 570 11.73 21.97 20.27
C SER A 570 11.88 22.59 18.88
N ASP A 571 11.44 23.83 18.73
CA ASP A 571 11.59 24.61 17.48
C ASP A 571 13.05 24.77 17.04
N SER A 572 14.00 24.60 17.97
CA SER A 572 15.44 24.62 17.64
C SER A 572 15.85 23.51 16.67
N LEU A 573 15.09 22.40 16.63
CA LEU A 573 15.28 21.32 15.65
C LEU A 573 15.01 21.81 14.24
N GLN A 574 13.85 22.43 14.01
CA GLN A 574 13.49 22.98 12.71
C GLN A 574 14.50 24.06 12.27
N ILE A 575 14.96 24.92 13.18
CA ILE A 575 15.98 25.93 12.88
C ILE A 575 17.31 25.28 12.44
N LYS A 576 17.75 24.20 13.12
CA LYS A 576 18.97 23.48 12.72
C LYS A 576 18.77 22.76 11.38
N LEU A 577 17.62 22.14 11.17
CA LEU A 577 17.27 21.49 9.91
C LEU A 577 17.29 22.49 8.74
N GLN A 578 16.74 23.69 8.92
CA GLN A 578 16.77 24.76 7.91
C GLN A 578 18.19 25.23 7.56
N ARG A 579 19.19 24.95 8.40
CA ARG A 579 20.61 25.23 8.14
C ARG A 579 21.35 24.05 7.53
N ASN A 580 20.74 22.87 7.46
CA ASN A 580 21.34 21.69 6.84
C ASN A 580 21.38 21.88 5.32
N SER A 581 22.57 21.75 4.72
CA SER A 581 22.79 22.00 3.29
C SER A 581 22.00 21.05 2.39
N TYR A 582 21.86 19.77 2.79
CA TYR A 582 21.06 18.80 2.05
C TYR A 582 19.56 19.15 2.12
N TYR A 583 19.07 19.53 3.30
CA TYR A 583 17.68 19.96 3.45
C TYR A 583 17.37 21.19 2.59
N GLN A 584 18.26 22.20 2.59
CA GLN A 584 18.16 23.37 1.72
C GLN A 584 18.16 22.98 0.23
N PHE A 585 19.06 22.08 -0.17
CA PHE A 585 19.10 21.55 -1.52
C PHE A 585 17.79 20.86 -1.91
N ALA A 586 17.26 19.99 -1.06
CA ALA A 586 16.00 19.29 -1.33
C ALA A 586 14.79 20.24 -1.34
N GLN A 587 14.77 21.27 -0.49
CA GLN A 587 13.77 22.35 -0.57
C GLN A 587 13.85 23.10 -1.90
N LYS A 588 15.06 23.40 -2.38
CA LYS A 588 15.28 24.03 -3.68
C LYS A 588 14.82 23.15 -4.84
N ILE A 589 15.12 21.84 -4.79
CA ILE A 589 14.60 20.89 -5.79
C ILE A 589 13.07 20.86 -5.79
N ALA A 590 12.43 20.91 -4.61
CA ALA A 590 10.97 20.94 -4.49
C ALA A 590 10.32 22.22 -5.08
N GLU A 591 11.07 23.32 -5.21
CA GLU A 591 10.59 24.52 -5.92
C GLU A 591 10.34 24.25 -7.41
N LEU A 592 11.10 23.33 -8.02
CA LEU A 592 10.90 22.92 -9.42
C LEU A 592 9.55 22.24 -9.64
N ASP A 593 8.95 21.64 -8.61
CA ASP A 593 7.64 21.02 -8.77
C ASP A 593 6.53 22.03 -9.10
N LYS A 594 6.73 23.30 -8.71
CA LYS A 594 5.80 24.40 -8.98
C LYS A 594 5.85 24.88 -10.43
N LEU A 595 6.83 24.46 -11.23
CA LEU A 595 6.90 24.82 -12.64
C LEU A 595 5.71 24.23 -13.41
N PRO A 596 5.20 24.93 -14.45
CA PRO A 596 4.16 24.41 -15.31
C PRO A 596 4.51 23.03 -15.87
N VAL A 597 3.52 22.12 -15.92
CA VAL A 597 3.72 20.78 -16.48
C VAL A 597 4.17 20.85 -17.94
N SER A 598 3.67 21.80 -18.72
CA SER A 598 4.10 22.03 -20.11
C SER A 598 5.59 22.31 -20.24
N GLU A 599 6.16 23.08 -19.31
CA GLU A 599 7.59 23.38 -19.28
C GLU A 599 8.41 22.15 -18.83
N LYS A 600 7.97 21.46 -17.76
CA LYS A 600 8.64 20.26 -17.27
C LYS A 600 8.67 19.14 -18.31
N LYS A 601 7.59 18.96 -19.10
CA LYS A 601 7.52 17.97 -20.19
C LYS A 601 8.62 18.16 -21.25
N GLU A 602 9.10 19.39 -21.43
CA GLU A 602 10.15 19.73 -22.41
C GLU A 602 11.55 19.85 -21.78
N ALA A 603 11.70 19.56 -20.49
CA ALA A 603 12.90 19.80 -19.73
C ALA A 603 13.46 18.54 -19.03
N LEU A 604 14.78 18.48 -18.90
CA LEU A 604 15.50 17.57 -18.00
C LEU A 604 16.16 18.33 -16.85
N LEU A 605 16.51 17.61 -15.79
CA LEU A 605 17.21 18.11 -14.62
C LEU A 605 18.60 17.46 -14.50
N TYR A 606 19.67 18.26 -14.46
CA TYR A 606 21.03 17.78 -14.22
C TYR A 606 21.52 18.21 -12.84
N ILE A 607 22.03 17.23 -12.09
CA ILE A 607 22.65 17.43 -10.78
C ILE A 607 24.14 17.12 -10.90
N PRO A 608 25.04 18.08 -10.66
CA PRO A 608 26.47 17.84 -10.74
C PRO A 608 26.96 17.10 -9.49
N PHE A 609 26.68 15.79 -9.41
CA PHE A 609 26.99 14.97 -8.23
C PHE A 609 28.45 15.09 -7.76
N HIS A 610 29.39 15.15 -8.70
CA HIS A 610 30.83 15.35 -8.44
C HIS A 610 31.19 16.64 -7.69
N LYS A 611 30.35 17.69 -7.73
CA LYS A 611 30.58 18.97 -7.02
C LYS A 611 29.88 19.04 -5.67
N LEU A 612 29.06 18.04 -5.36
CA LEU A 612 28.20 18.04 -4.19
C LEU A 612 28.77 17.05 -3.18
N HIS A 613 29.39 17.59 -2.15
CA HIS A 613 29.92 16.80 -1.05
C HIS A 613 28.83 16.56 0.00
N PHE A 614 27.89 15.67 -0.33
CA PHE A 614 26.92 15.15 0.61
C PHE A 614 27.41 13.79 1.11
N PRO A 615 27.78 13.64 2.40
CA PRO A 615 28.24 12.35 2.91
C PRO A 615 27.24 11.20 2.69
N GLN A 616 25.95 11.53 2.47
CA GLN A 616 24.88 10.59 2.14
C GLN A 616 25.23 9.79 0.87
N TRP A 617 25.78 10.47 -0.12
CA TRP A 617 25.99 9.95 -1.46
C TRP A 617 27.22 9.05 -1.57
N GLU A 618 28.05 9.05 -0.53
CA GLU A 618 29.19 8.15 -0.41
C GLU A 618 28.82 6.80 0.20
N THR A 619 27.55 6.61 0.59
CA THR A 619 27.00 5.37 1.16
C THR A 619 26.12 4.63 0.16
N GLU A 620 25.75 3.37 0.43
CA GLU A 620 24.85 2.58 -0.42
C GLU A 620 23.49 3.24 -0.68
N LEU A 621 23.15 4.25 0.12
CA LEU A 621 21.97 5.10 -0.03
C LEU A 621 21.96 5.94 -1.31
N ALA A 622 23.11 6.09 -1.98
CA ALA A 622 23.21 6.68 -3.32
C ALA A 622 22.26 6.03 -4.33
N THR A 623 21.85 4.79 -4.08
CA THR A 623 20.83 4.04 -4.85
C THR A 623 19.41 4.55 -4.69
N GLN A 624 19.14 5.57 -3.89
CA GLN A 624 17.80 6.14 -3.69
C GLN A 624 17.69 7.60 -4.15
N ASP A 625 18.82 8.32 -4.21
CA ASP A 625 18.83 9.77 -4.37
C ASP A 625 18.23 10.23 -5.69
N GLY A 626 18.57 9.58 -6.81
CA GLY A 626 18.00 9.92 -8.11
C GLY A 626 16.46 9.83 -8.11
N MET A 627 15.90 8.73 -7.57
CA MET A 627 14.44 8.53 -7.50
C MET A 627 13.80 9.54 -6.55
N PHE A 628 14.45 9.83 -5.42
CA PHE A 628 13.99 10.86 -4.50
C PHE A 628 13.89 12.21 -5.20
N LEU A 629 14.96 12.65 -5.89
CA LEU A 629 15.02 13.91 -6.63
C LEU A 629 13.95 14.01 -7.73
N VAL A 630 13.71 12.92 -8.45
CA VAL A 630 12.61 12.83 -9.43
C VAL A 630 11.25 12.97 -8.73
N GLY A 631 11.04 12.25 -7.63
CA GLY A 631 9.81 12.30 -6.85
C GLY A 631 9.50 13.68 -6.28
N ILE A 632 10.51 14.46 -5.88
CA ILE A 632 10.31 15.79 -5.30
C ILE A 632 10.25 16.92 -6.34
N SER A 633 11.00 16.85 -7.45
CA SER A 633 10.99 17.87 -8.52
C SER A 633 9.87 17.66 -9.54
N GLY A 634 9.50 16.40 -9.76
CA GLY A 634 8.72 16.00 -10.92
C GLY A 634 9.36 16.25 -12.27
N MET A 635 10.70 16.32 -12.33
CA MET A 635 11.47 16.36 -13.57
C MET A 635 12.29 15.09 -13.72
N ALA A 636 12.42 14.61 -14.95
CA ALA A 636 13.33 13.51 -15.27
C ALA A 636 14.77 14.03 -15.22
N LEU A 637 15.68 13.20 -14.71
CA LEU A 637 17.09 13.51 -14.59
C LEU A 637 17.85 13.22 -15.89
N LEU A 638 18.89 14.02 -16.13
CA LEU A 638 19.92 13.74 -17.11
C LEU A 638 21.07 13.02 -16.39
N SER A 639 21.15 11.69 -16.51
CA SER A 639 22.13 10.85 -15.82
C SER A 639 22.03 10.86 -14.28
N GLY A 640 20.87 10.51 -13.74
CA GLY A 640 20.57 10.39 -12.31
C GLY A 640 20.79 8.99 -11.71
N LEU A 641 21.50 8.10 -12.41
CA LEU A 641 21.82 6.75 -11.93
C LEU A 641 22.82 6.80 -10.75
N PRO A 642 22.77 5.82 -9.82
CA PRO A 642 23.64 5.82 -8.64
C PRO A 642 25.12 5.66 -8.98
N HIS A 643 26.02 5.98 -8.04
CA HIS A 643 27.46 5.83 -8.24
C HIS A 643 27.85 4.42 -8.71
N PRO A 644 28.77 4.22 -9.69
CA PRO A 644 29.13 2.92 -10.28
C PRO A 644 29.44 1.80 -9.28
N LYS A 645 30.07 2.15 -8.15
CA LYS A 645 30.40 1.22 -7.06
C LYS A 645 29.20 0.48 -6.46
N TYR A 646 27.98 0.99 -6.63
CA TYR A 646 26.77 0.36 -6.11
C TYR A 646 26.08 -0.52 -7.17
N PRO A 647 25.62 -1.72 -6.77
CA PRO A 647 24.90 -2.60 -7.65
C PRO A 647 23.57 -1.97 -8.11
N VAL A 648 23.20 -2.26 -9.35
CA VAL A 648 21.99 -1.78 -10.01
C VAL A 648 21.22 -3.01 -10.48
N GLY A 649 20.16 -3.35 -9.74
CA GLY A 649 19.38 -4.56 -9.99
C GLY A 649 17.90 -4.24 -10.03
N ALA A 650 17.26 -4.09 -8.87
CA ALA A 650 15.82 -3.88 -8.76
C ALA A 650 15.34 -2.49 -9.23
N TYR A 651 14.02 -2.27 -9.20
CA TYR A 651 13.41 -0.93 -9.35
C TYR A 651 13.69 -0.21 -10.68
N GLY A 652 13.92 -0.98 -11.75
CA GLY A 652 14.05 -0.44 -13.11
C GLY A 652 15.43 0.05 -13.50
N TYR A 653 16.45 -0.09 -12.65
CA TYR A 653 17.78 0.40 -13.00
C TYR A 653 18.34 -0.19 -14.29
N GLY A 654 17.97 -1.43 -14.63
CA GLY A 654 18.42 -2.12 -15.84
C GLY A 654 17.86 -1.55 -17.16
N TYR A 655 16.96 -0.57 -17.12
CA TYR A 655 16.43 0.09 -18.32
C TYR A 655 17.33 1.20 -18.89
N TYR A 656 18.31 1.65 -18.11
CA TYR A 656 19.06 2.85 -18.41
C TYR A 656 20.48 2.53 -18.85
N ASP A 657 21.06 3.41 -19.65
CA ASP A 657 22.46 3.29 -20.03
C ASP A 657 23.37 3.60 -18.83
N HIS A 658 24.15 2.60 -18.43
CA HIS A 658 25.09 2.73 -17.31
C HIS A 658 26.43 3.37 -17.71
N SER A 659 26.69 3.60 -18.99
CA SER A 659 27.98 4.11 -19.50
C SER A 659 28.35 5.50 -18.96
N LEU A 660 27.36 6.31 -18.63
CA LEU A 660 27.55 7.69 -18.17
C LEU A 660 27.74 7.82 -16.65
N ARG A 661 27.53 6.74 -15.88
CA ARG A 661 27.55 6.78 -14.41
C ARG A 661 28.88 7.29 -13.87
N GLU A 662 29.99 6.73 -14.34
CA GLU A 662 31.31 7.10 -13.83
C GLU A 662 31.59 8.57 -14.05
N LYS A 663 31.42 9.05 -15.29
CA LYS A 663 31.62 10.45 -15.64
C LYS A 663 30.74 11.39 -14.82
N THR A 664 29.47 11.05 -14.60
CA THR A 664 28.53 11.88 -13.81
C THR A 664 29.03 12.14 -12.38
N TRP A 665 29.56 11.09 -11.76
CA TRP A 665 29.93 11.10 -10.35
C TRP A 665 31.38 11.55 -10.09
N THR A 666 32.29 11.40 -11.04
CA THR A 666 33.72 11.71 -10.83
C THR A 666 34.22 12.96 -11.55
N GLN A 667 33.70 13.25 -12.75
CA GLN A 667 34.25 14.28 -13.64
C GLN A 667 33.26 15.41 -13.93
N GLY A 668 31.97 15.07 -14.05
CA GLY A 668 30.95 15.95 -14.58
C GLY A 668 30.93 16.04 -16.11
N PHE A 669 30.14 16.97 -16.62
CA PHE A 669 30.01 17.27 -18.04
C PHE A 669 30.16 18.77 -18.27
N SER A 670 30.70 19.14 -19.43
CA SER A 670 30.63 20.51 -19.93
C SER A 670 29.20 20.87 -20.34
N ILE A 671 28.88 22.18 -20.41
CA ILE A 671 27.55 22.66 -20.79
C ILE A 671 27.17 22.18 -22.20
N ASP A 672 28.12 22.15 -23.15
CA ASP A 672 27.85 21.71 -24.52
C ASP A 672 27.56 20.21 -24.62
N GLU A 673 28.27 19.40 -23.82
CA GLU A 673 27.96 17.97 -23.70
C GLU A 673 26.57 17.76 -23.10
N LEU A 674 26.22 18.50 -22.05
CA LEU A 674 24.90 18.41 -21.44
C LEU A 674 23.80 18.80 -22.44
N LYS A 675 23.96 19.91 -23.17
CA LYS A 675 23.02 20.31 -24.25
C LYS A 675 22.86 19.20 -25.29
N LYS A 676 23.97 18.61 -25.75
CA LYS A 676 23.95 17.51 -26.73
C LYS A 676 23.20 16.29 -26.19
N LEU A 677 23.47 15.87 -24.96
CA LEU A 677 22.78 14.73 -24.34
C LEU A 677 21.28 15.01 -24.13
N THR A 678 20.92 16.23 -23.72
CA THR A 678 19.51 16.65 -23.58
C THR A 678 18.78 16.58 -24.93
N LEU A 679 19.38 17.10 -26.01
CA LEU A 679 18.83 17.02 -27.35
C LEU A 679 18.69 15.59 -27.84
N GLN A 680 19.69 14.73 -27.59
CA GLN A 680 19.64 13.31 -27.95
C GLN A 680 18.49 12.57 -27.27
N LYS A 681 18.11 12.98 -26.05
CA LYS A 681 16.93 12.45 -25.34
C LYS A 681 15.61 13.12 -25.76
N GLY A 682 15.63 14.08 -26.69
CA GLY A 682 14.44 14.73 -27.24
C GLY A 682 13.90 15.89 -26.42
N PHE A 683 14.70 16.50 -25.54
CA PHE A 683 14.27 17.61 -24.68
C PHE A 683 14.84 18.95 -25.14
N LYS A 684 14.10 20.03 -24.91
CA LYS A 684 14.45 21.40 -25.34
C LYS A 684 15.20 22.19 -24.27
N TYR A 685 14.89 21.93 -23.01
CA TYR A 685 15.45 22.66 -21.88
C TYR A 685 16.23 21.74 -20.94
N LEU A 686 17.21 22.32 -20.26
CA LEU A 686 17.95 21.68 -19.19
C LEU A 686 18.00 22.60 -17.96
N TYR A 687 17.62 22.08 -16.81
CA TYR A 687 17.83 22.74 -15.53
C TYR A 687 19.10 22.19 -14.91
N ILE A 688 20.07 23.04 -14.64
CA ILE A 688 21.32 22.67 -13.97
C ILE A 688 21.30 23.23 -12.56
N TYR A 689 21.48 22.37 -11.55
CA TYR A 689 21.74 22.85 -10.20
C TYR A 689 23.15 23.46 -10.13
N GLN A 690 23.24 24.69 -9.66
CA GLN A 690 24.51 25.40 -9.43
C GLN A 690 24.81 25.41 -7.93
N PRO A 691 25.69 24.52 -7.41
CA PRO A 691 25.92 24.36 -5.97
C PRO A 691 26.33 25.67 -5.28
N GLU A 692 27.19 26.45 -5.93
CA GLU A 692 27.70 27.74 -5.43
C GLU A 692 26.59 28.78 -5.24
N LYS A 693 25.57 28.75 -6.11
CA LYS A 693 24.44 29.69 -6.06
C LYS A 693 23.24 29.13 -5.30
N GLN A 694 23.26 27.84 -4.96
CA GLN A 694 22.14 27.08 -4.43
C GLN A 694 20.83 27.31 -5.22
N ASN A 695 20.94 27.35 -6.55
CA ASN A 695 19.82 27.66 -7.44
C ASN A 695 19.93 26.89 -8.77
N PHE A 696 18.84 26.85 -9.53
CA PHE A 696 18.79 26.23 -10.85
C PHE A 696 18.97 27.27 -11.95
N GLU A 697 19.77 26.92 -12.94
CA GLU A 697 19.92 27.65 -14.19
C GLU A 697 19.18 26.90 -15.29
N LYS A 698 18.24 27.58 -15.96
CA LYS A 698 17.55 27.05 -17.14
C LYS A 698 18.39 27.34 -18.38
N ILE A 699 18.78 26.30 -19.10
CA ILE A 699 19.53 26.35 -20.34
C ILE A 699 18.61 25.93 -21.49
N ILE A 700 18.65 26.68 -22.59
CA ILE A 700 18.01 26.32 -23.84
C ILE A 700 18.99 25.47 -24.65
N CYS A 701 18.58 24.24 -25.00
CA CYS A 701 19.43 23.27 -25.69
C CYS A 701 19.20 23.27 -27.20
N SER A 702 17.96 23.49 -27.66
CA SER A 702 17.61 23.62 -29.08
C SER A 702 17.55 25.08 -29.50
N GLU A 703 18.17 25.44 -30.64
CA GLU A 703 17.83 26.71 -31.29
C GLU A 703 16.33 26.70 -31.64
N PRO A 704 15.61 27.82 -31.46
CA PRO A 704 14.23 27.90 -31.92
C PRO A 704 14.21 27.55 -33.41
N ALA A 705 13.42 26.55 -33.80
CA ALA A 705 13.19 26.25 -35.20
C ALA A 705 12.73 27.54 -35.87
N LYS A 706 13.58 28.12 -36.72
CA LYS A 706 13.31 29.38 -37.42
C LYS A 706 12.20 29.21 -38.44
#